data_AF-A0A3G2S0G1-F1
#
_entry.id   AF-A0A3G2S0G1-F1
#
_cell.length_a   1.000
_cell.length_b   1.000
_cell.length_c   1.000
_cell.angle_alpha   90.00
_cell.angle_beta   90.00
_cell.angle_gamma   90.00
#
_symmetry.space_group_name_H-M   'P 1'
#
loop_
_entity.id
_entity.type
_entity.pdbx_description
1 polymer ?
#
loop_
_entity_poly.entity_id
_entity_poly.type
_entity_poly.pdbx_seq_one_letter_code
_entity_poly.pdbx_strand_id
1 'polypeptide(L)'
;MGSKAPDLPKRPLPSPEPHRHAVHELGSPPRHHFAQPKPIPAQSAQLHSSADAYRSFQTPPPQQMHMVSHVPMSSGLSGGASPQRLSPMPQPTSVSVPKVSLPSASPPGITSPHHIEMPPRPTMMPTQQMASQLKPQVTSPHDIPRLLQPPIDVPTHHTPDVKYPQAYTSPNSAGLSPNIHAFSGSAAVASVPLTEATPSISSAHSAERDDPAASSEEEDDMTNELGDLHLTSHDLPDMSYVNRVPPALDPPRSVPFSTPITTGALFGEKLVVASQDKIRVLVVRRGAQFHTDTPEQSSEVIVPQTAEHYAWLDSPSNLSPTSRDLRATTLAFCPSVQVGNELVPEGRIVWYGTPAGHIGELDTLTGKITALRINVHKSPICHVARIGKAMVCIDESGKISTWVPRLSPLHLPSTTPETIRITIPKNTYCSVEGSLLWLCTPTLVTKSAPKHTQKVLSVRCFSPVSDTRPFNVMSQAGQWPMSGPDGGGAVTCSASLPTTPGLVYFGHESGHISVWNEQGECLEHILVSSSPIMSMTGVLNAIWSGTRDGRMIVHLANSQHLRMVKLWQAHRDNIFSLLFDGYSINTQAPEIMACSLSTDNYATFWDATLSKDWINAEVSSKADLYSTSSSLRALVMTFNLDAAAPADLFGMVDNMDLFQRILRSSCSTTQNPDGSSFQVPPDVIVFSFQELVDLEDKRQTAKRFLLGGSKQRRGTGKESAEERERLPSRYRAWLDKLVAYVRLVMPPESPFSVLLTENLVGLFTCIFVRSDLLPRIRLPGSYAVKTGLGGRYGNKGALLTRFVLDDTSLCFINCHLAAGQRNVRRRNLDVADILQSSNQTLTSNDLAFALGSDGSMAMDHEICLLAGDLNYRLDLSRDTAMTLIEQNRFSDLFAADQLQLEIRSNPQFGLRHFLEAPICFAPTYKFNRLTNDYDSSDKARVPAYCDRILYRSRTGNMVQCTSYKRWDATVSDHRPVSATFSMRVKSIDRNAWKLVADRSVAEFLHYRAQLLRTTSEYFHCI
;
A
#
# COMPACT_ATOMS: atom_id res chain seq x y z
N MET A 1 -39.07 -34.24 12.09
CA MET A 1 -39.99 -35.27 12.64
C MET A 1 -39.83 -36.50 11.76
N GLY A 2 -39.80 -37.75 12.22
CA GLY A 2 -39.70 -38.33 13.57
C GLY A 2 -38.93 -39.67 13.46
N SER A 3 -38.20 -40.15 14.47
CA SER A 3 -38.68 -41.07 15.53
C SER A 3 -39.45 -42.30 15.02
N LYS A 4 -39.21 -43.55 15.44
CA LYS A 4 -38.24 -44.16 16.38
C LYS A 4 -38.30 -45.70 16.15
N ALA A 5 -37.26 -46.48 16.49
CA ALA A 5 -37.23 -47.50 17.57
C ALA A 5 -36.47 -48.77 17.08
N PRO A 6 -36.11 -49.78 17.92
CA PRO A 6 -36.03 -49.82 19.40
C PRO A 6 -34.68 -50.37 20.00
N ASP A 7 -34.31 -49.80 21.16
CA ASP A 7 -33.89 -50.43 22.45
C ASP A 7 -32.81 -51.55 22.67
N LEU A 8 -32.03 -51.29 23.77
CA LEU A 8 -31.47 -52.19 24.82
C LEU A 8 -30.01 -52.77 24.69
N PRO A 9 -29.26 -53.01 25.82
CA PRO A 9 -28.03 -52.22 26.07
C PRO A 9 -26.80 -52.88 26.76
N LYS A 10 -25.67 -52.12 26.85
CA LYS A 10 -24.51 -52.21 27.82
C LYS A 10 -23.63 -53.49 27.74
N ARG A 11 -22.29 -53.51 27.92
CA ARG A 11 -21.27 -52.59 28.51
C ARG A 11 -19.83 -52.97 27.98
N PRO A 12 -18.71 -52.42 28.51
CA PRO A 12 -17.80 -51.43 27.89
C PRO A 12 -16.50 -51.96 27.22
N LEU A 13 -15.74 -51.06 26.56
CA LEU A 13 -14.33 -51.25 26.14
C LEU A 13 -13.48 -49.97 26.40
N PRO A 14 -12.19 -50.07 26.77
CA PRO A 14 -11.31 -48.92 27.03
C PRO A 14 -10.06 -48.78 26.11
N SER A 15 -9.53 -47.55 26.05
CA SER A 15 -8.10 -47.14 25.87
C SER A 15 -7.30 -47.49 24.58
N PRO A 16 -6.43 -46.56 24.15
CA PRO A 16 -5.11 -46.92 23.61
C PRO A 16 -3.93 -46.02 24.06
N GLU A 17 -2.80 -46.63 24.43
CA GLU A 17 -1.38 -46.17 24.37
C GLU A 17 -0.49 -47.28 25.01
N PRO A 18 0.87 -47.33 24.88
CA PRO A 18 1.82 -46.73 23.92
C PRO A 18 2.98 -47.68 23.44
N HIS A 19 4.00 -47.14 22.72
CA HIS A 19 5.44 -47.54 22.62
C HIS A 19 6.12 -48.20 21.37
N ARG A 20 7.08 -47.45 20.78
CA ARG A 20 8.51 -47.70 20.39
C ARG A 20 9.04 -48.93 19.55
N HIS A 21 9.80 -48.56 18.48
CA HIS A 21 11.08 -49.09 17.91
C HIS A 21 11.21 -50.37 17.00
N ALA A 22 11.79 -50.18 15.77
CA ALA A 22 13.03 -50.81 15.21
C ALA A 22 13.07 -51.55 13.80
N VAL A 23 13.74 -50.91 12.81
CA VAL A 23 14.81 -51.34 11.81
C VAL A 23 14.62 -52.46 10.71
N HIS A 24 15.37 -52.28 9.57
CA HIS A 24 15.79 -53.18 8.42
C HIS A 24 14.96 -53.15 7.09
N GLU A 25 15.49 -53.22 5.84
CA GLU A 25 16.84 -53.02 5.21
C GLU A 25 16.77 -52.97 3.63
N LEU A 26 17.93 -52.97 2.90
CA LEU A 26 18.21 -53.04 1.43
C LEU A 26 18.23 -51.69 0.64
N GLY A 27 19.10 -51.40 -0.35
CA GLY A 27 20.33 -52.02 -0.92
C GLY A 27 20.91 -51.19 -2.11
N SER A 28 22.23 -51.15 -2.36
CA SER A 28 22.92 -50.24 -3.34
C SER A 28 23.28 -50.88 -4.71
N PRO A 29 23.73 -50.14 -5.78
CA PRO A 29 25.16 -49.72 -5.99
C PRO A 29 25.34 -48.44 -6.88
N PRO A 30 26.52 -48.08 -7.49
CA PRO A 30 27.95 -48.31 -7.19
C PRO A 30 28.79 -47.00 -6.97
N ARG A 31 30.12 -47.11 -6.79
CA ARG A 31 31.09 -46.01 -6.54
C ARG A 31 32.17 -45.87 -7.63
N HIS A 32 32.82 -44.69 -7.70
CA HIS A 32 34.25 -44.57 -8.03
C HIS A 32 34.97 -43.57 -7.10
N HIS A 33 36.28 -43.75 -6.91
CA HIS A 33 37.12 -43.08 -5.90
C HIS A 33 37.76 -41.76 -6.39
N PHE A 34 38.11 -40.86 -5.46
CA PHE A 34 39.49 -40.37 -5.27
C PHE A 34 39.69 -39.88 -3.81
N ALA A 35 40.94 -39.76 -3.36
CA ALA A 35 41.32 -39.83 -1.94
C ALA A 35 41.66 -38.48 -1.26
N GLN A 36 41.60 -38.46 0.08
CA GLN A 36 42.18 -37.43 0.95
C GLN A 36 43.52 -37.89 1.57
N PRO A 37 44.48 -37.00 1.83
CA PRO A 37 45.63 -37.25 2.72
C PRO A 37 45.41 -36.72 4.16
N LYS A 38 46.15 -37.29 5.12
CA LYS A 38 46.14 -36.99 6.56
C LYS A 38 47.11 -35.85 6.96
N PRO A 39 46.98 -35.25 8.18
CA PRO A 39 47.87 -34.20 8.70
C PRO A 39 48.94 -34.70 9.70
N ILE A 40 50.16 -34.13 9.68
CA ILE A 40 51.15 -34.10 10.79
C ILE A 40 52.05 -32.80 10.65
N PRO A 41 53.01 -32.44 11.54
CA PRO A 41 52.87 -31.32 12.48
C PRO A 41 53.88 -30.16 12.28
N ALA A 42 53.87 -29.19 13.20
CA ALA A 42 54.72 -27.98 13.17
C ALA A 42 56.12 -28.16 13.79
N GLN A 43 57.14 -27.43 13.28
CA GLN A 43 58.12 -26.68 14.09
C GLN A 43 59.07 -25.75 13.29
N SER A 44 59.40 -24.60 13.92
CA SER A 44 60.65 -23.82 13.91
C SER A 44 61.31 -23.20 12.65
N ALA A 45 61.52 -21.86 12.75
CA ALA A 45 62.78 -21.11 12.57
C ALA A 45 63.18 -20.44 11.23
N GLN A 46 63.11 -19.09 11.26
CA GLN A 46 64.17 -18.09 10.99
C GLN A 46 64.75 -17.78 9.57
N LEU A 47 64.63 -16.48 9.24
CA LEU A 47 65.67 -15.50 8.79
C LEU A 47 65.88 -15.11 7.30
N HIS A 48 66.13 -13.79 7.14
CA HIS A 48 66.70 -13.00 6.01
C HIS A 48 65.87 -12.85 4.71
N SER A 49 65.32 -11.66 4.36
CA SER A 49 65.93 -10.41 3.80
C SER A 49 66.44 -10.57 2.35
N SER A 50 66.22 -9.69 1.35
CA SER A 50 65.50 -8.39 1.18
C SER A 50 65.38 -8.11 -0.36
N ALA A 51 64.94 -6.98 -0.96
CA ALA A 51 64.60 -5.61 -0.56
C ALA A 51 63.71 -4.89 -1.64
N ASP A 52 63.21 -3.67 -1.33
CA ASP A 52 63.08 -2.44 -2.16
C ASP A 52 62.33 -2.42 -3.53
N ALA A 53 61.60 -1.37 -3.94
CA ALA A 53 61.16 -0.07 -3.35
C ALA A 53 59.84 0.39 -4.07
N TYR A 54 58.97 1.27 -3.56
CA TYR A 54 59.15 2.73 -3.36
C TYR A 54 58.10 3.37 -2.40
N ARG A 55 58.45 4.56 -1.87
CA ARG A 55 57.72 5.42 -0.88
C ARG A 55 56.42 6.05 -1.43
N SER A 56 55.34 6.40 -0.69
CA SER A 56 55.03 6.76 0.72
C SER A 56 55.07 8.26 1.09
N PHE A 57 53.92 8.81 1.52
CA PHE A 57 53.78 9.96 2.44
C PHE A 57 52.62 9.67 3.42
N GLN A 58 52.79 10.05 4.70
CA GLN A 58 51.88 9.74 5.81
C GLN A 58 51.36 11.02 6.48
N THR A 59 50.23 10.91 7.20
CA THR A 59 49.74 11.88 8.19
C THR A 59 49.81 11.30 9.62
N PRO A 60 50.00 12.12 10.67
CA PRO A 60 50.39 11.64 12.02
C PRO A 60 49.22 11.41 13.01
N PRO A 61 49.47 10.71 14.14
CA PRO A 61 48.47 10.38 15.17
C PRO A 61 48.46 11.38 16.36
N PRO A 62 47.46 11.32 17.26
CA PRO A 62 47.44 12.08 18.51
C PRO A 62 48.24 11.41 19.65
N GLN A 63 48.90 12.22 20.49
CA GLN A 63 49.55 11.79 21.74
C GLN A 63 48.98 12.54 22.95
N GLN A 64 48.93 11.86 24.11
CA GLN A 64 48.81 12.47 25.43
C GLN A 64 50.21 12.80 26.00
N MET A 65 50.36 13.87 26.80
CA MET A 65 51.07 13.81 28.08
C MET A 65 50.97 15.08 28.96
N HIS A 66 50.59 14.84 30.22
CA HIS A 66 50.99 15.46 31.50
C HIS A 66 50.83 16.96 31.89
N MET A 67 50.78 17.12 33.22
CA MET A 67 50.52 18.29 34.07
C MET A 67 51.80 19.10 34.37
N VAL A 68 51.70 20.20 35.14
CA VAL A 68 52.44 20.37 36.42
C VAL A 68 51.93 21.57 37.27
N SER A 69 51.76 21.29 38.58
CA SER A 69 51.70 22.13 39.81
C SER A 69 51.17 23.57 39.85
N HIS A 70 50.33 23.85 40.86
CA HIS A 70 50.80 24.50 42.11
C HIS A 70 49.86 24.23 43.31
N VAL A 71 50.45 23.96 44.48
CA VAL A 71 49.81 23.86 45.81
C VAL A 71 50.82 24.44 46.82
N PRO A 72 50.37 25.13 47.90
CA PRO A 72 50.61 24.57 49.24
C PRO A 72 49.42 24.74 50.22
N MET A 73 49.14 23.67 50.98
CA MET A 73 48.75 23.55 52.41
C MET A 73 47.95 24.68 53.10
N SER A 74 46.92 24.42 53.93
CA SER A 74 47.04 23.65 55.19
C SER A 74 45.71 23.30 55.91
N SER A 75 45.64 22.09 56.49
CA SER A 75 45.01 21.65 57.78
C SER A 75 43.74 22.30 58.40
N GLY A 76 42.81 21.45 58.86
CA GLY A 76 41.82 21.74 59.94
C GLY A 76 40.41 21.14 59.68
N LEU A 77 40.11 19.90 60.07
CA LEU A 77 39.56 19.44 61.37
C LEU A 77 38.16 19.98 61.79
N SER A 78 37.18 19.07 61.72
CA SER A 78 36.07 18.80 62.67
C SER A 78 35.12 19.91 63.19
N GLY A 79 33.80 19.62 63.10
CA GLY A 79 32.93 19.66 64.29
C GLY A 79 31.73 20.63 64.32
N GLY A 80 30.52 20.07 64.16
CA GLY A 80 29.43 20.15 65.15
C GLY A 80 28.66 21.45 65.47
N ALA A 81 27.34 21.31 65.45
CA ALA A 81 26.32 21.91 66.36
C ALA A 81 25.76 23.34 66.13
N SER A 82 24.43 23.38 65.96
CA SER A 82 23.51 24.47 66.36
C SER A 82 23.40 24.54 67.91
N PRO A 83 22.89 25.62 68.58
CA PRO A 83 21.55 26.22 68.35
C PRO A 83 21.36 27.75 68.64
N GLN A 84 20.12 28.23 68.39
CA GLN A 84 19.34 29.39 68.94
C GLN A 84 20.02 30.43 69.90
N ARG A 85 19.64 31.73 69.98
CA ARG A 85 18.26 32.28 70.11
C ARG A 85 18.22 33.85 70.22
N LEU A 86 17.00 34.42 70.10
CA LEU A 86 16.43 35.68 70.69
C LEU A 86 16.37 37.01 69.88
N SER A 87 15.13 37.51 69.78
CA SER A 87 14.62 38.83 69.31
C SER A 87 14.27 39.75 70.51
N PRO A 88 13.81 41.03 70.41
CA PRO A 88 12.51 41.42 69.80
C PRO A 88 12.31 42.86 69.20
N MET A 89 11.15 43.01 68.50
CA MET A 89 10.25 44.15 68.11
C MET A 89 10.42 45.62 68.62
N PRO A 90 9.70 46.66 68.08
CA PRO A 90 8.39 46.67 67.34
C PRO A 90 8.22 47.58 66.07
N GLN A 91 6.99 47.63 65.53
CA GLN A 91 6.50 48.28 64.28
C GLN A 91 5.99 49.76 64.47
N PRO A 92 5.38 50.42 63.43
CA PRO A 92 3.92 50.29 63.19
C PRO A 92 3.37 50.40 61.72
N THR A 93 2.21 49.76 61.47
CA THR A 93 1.06 50.10 60.54
C THR A 93 1.26 50.33 59.03
N SER A 94 0.52 49.80 58.03
CA SER A 94 -0.82 49.15 57.83
C SER A 94 -1.98 50.04 57.30
N VAL A 95 -3.00 49.41 56.66
CA VAL A 95 -4.34 49.92 56.19
C VAL A 95 -4.42 50.62 54.79
N SER A 96 -5.48 50.56 53.94
CA SER A 96 -6.40 49.49 53.45
C SER A 96 -7.42 50.00 52.38
N VAL A 97 -7.82 49.17 51.37
CA VAL A 97 -9.24 48.97 50.86
C VAL A 97 -9.95 50.21 50.18
N PRO A 98 -11.13 50.18 49.45
CA PRO A 98 -12.08 49.13 48.98
C PRO A 98 -12.50 49.09 47.48
N LYS A 99 -13.30 48.04 47.21
CA LYS A 99 -14.33 47.71 46.21
C LYS A 99 -15.47 48.74 45.84
N VAL A 100 -16.01 48.59 44.61
CA VAL A 100 -17.46 48.40 44.21
C VAL A 100 -18.40 49.56 43.70
N SER A 101 -18.82 49.42 42.42
CA SER A 101 -20.15 49.66 41.77
C SER A 101 -20.80 51.05 41.50
N LEU A 102 -21.78 51.02 40.55
CA LEU A 102 -22.96 51.89 40.28
C LEU A 102 -22.90 52.69 38.92
N PRO A 103 -23.97 53.37 38.41
CA PRO A 103 -24.78 52.80 37.31
C PRO A 103 -25.24 53.80 36.20
N SER A 104 -26.10 53.33 35.29
CA SER A 104 -27.20 54.03 34.57
C SER A 104 -27.10 55.50 34.05
N ALA A 105 -27.50 55.64 32.76
CA ALA A 105 -28.29 56.74 32.15
C ALA A 105 -27.62 58.01 31.56
N SER A 106 -28.27 58.53 30.50
CA SER A 106 -28.02 59.71 29.63
C SER A 106 -28.07 61.07 30.39
N PRO A 107 -27.77 62.29 29.82
CA PRO A 107 -28.05 62.83 28.46
C PRO A 107 -26.95 63.82 27.91
N PRO A 108 -27.20 65.06 27.38
CA PRO A 108 -27.81 65.52 26.11
C PRO A 108 -26.92 66.41 25.17
N GLY A 109 -27.33 66.60 23.90
CA GLY A 109 -27.66 67.96 23.36
C GLY A 109 -26.66 68.89 22.62
N ILE A 110 -26.74 68.87 21.28
CA ILE A 110 -26.91 70.02 20.32
C ILE A 110 -25.81 71.10 20.10
N THR A 111 -25.39 71.21 18.83
CA THR A 111 -25.35 72.39 17.90
C THR A 111 -24.71 71.94 16.54
N SER A 112 -24.62 72.67 15.42
CA SER A 112 -25.50 73.56 14.60
C SER A 112 -24.71 74.04 13.33
N PRO A 113 -25.28 74.65 12.26
CA PRO A 113 -26.58 74.46 11.56
C PRO A 113 -26.48 74.46 9.97
N HIS A 114 -27.64 74.39 9.28
CA HIS A 114 -27.93 74.75 7.85
C HIS A 114 -27.53 73.78 6.70
N HIS A 115 -28.28 73.57 5.59
CA HIS A 115 -29.69 73.86 5.21
C HIS A 115 -30.12 73.08 3.92
N ILE A 116 -31.44 72.93 3.66
CA ILE A 116 -32.14 72.71 2.33
C ILE A 116 -32.00 71.29 1.71
N GLU A 117 -33.02 70.57 1.19
CA GLU A 117 -34.51 70.65 1.16
C GLU A 117 -35.11 69.24 0.87
N MET A 118 -36.42 69.02 1.10
CA MET A 118 -37.21 67.86 0.60
C MET A 118 -38.51 68.37 -0.06
N PRO A 119 -39.15 67.62 -1.00
CA PRO A 119 -40.35 66.82 -0.66
C PRO A 119 -40.59 65.58 -1.60
N PRO A 120 -41.74 64.86 -1.58
CA PRO A 120 -42.39 64.17 -0.45
C PRO A 120 -42.77 62.67 -0.73
N ARG A 121 -43.35 62.01 0.28
CA ARG A 121 -43.98 60.65 0.31
C ARG A 121 -45.35 60.61 -0.41
N PRO A 122 -45.91 59.44 -0.86
CA PRO A 122 -46.59 58.48 0.06
C PRO A 122 -46.66 56.96 -0.29
N THR A 123 -47.10 56.23 0.74
CA THR A 123 -47.59 54.85 0.97
C THR A 123 -48.20 54.00 -0.18
N MET A 124 -47.92 52.67 -0.20
CA MET A 124 -48.85 51.54 0.08
C MET A 124 -48.24 50.12 -0.23
N MET A 125 -48.84 49.05 0.33
CA MET A 125 -48.55 47.61 0.11
C MET A 125 -49.24 47.08 -1.19
N PRO A 126 -49.14 45.79 -1.66
CA PRO A 126 -48.55 44.56 -1.06
C PRO A 126 -47.77 43.58 -1.99
N THR A 127 -47.22 42.49 -1.39
CA THR A 127 -46.91 41.16 -1.98
C THR A 127 -46.04 41.03 -3.25
N GLN A 128 -44.83 40.45 -3.14
CA GLN A 128 -44.53 39.04 -3.48
C GLN A 128 -43.03 38.70 -3.28
N GLN A 129 -42.72 37.40 -3.21
CA GLN A 129 -41.36 36.88 -3.03
C GLN A 129 -40.55 36.94 -4.33
N MET A 130 -39.26 37.28 -4.24
CA MET A 130 -38.23 36.46 -4.90
C MET A 130 -36.87 36.61 -4.23
N ALA A 131 -36.16 35.48 -4.08
CA ALA A 131 -34.82 35.43 -3.53
C ALA A 131 -33.77 35.72 -4.61
N SER A 132 -32.78 36.55 -4.31
CA SER A 132 -31.55 36.66 -5.09
C SER A 132 -30.48 35.73 -4.51
N GLN A 133 -30.28 34.59 -5.16
CA GLN A 133 -29.10 33.75 -4.92
C GLN A 133 -27.85 34.45 -5.46
N LEU A 134 -26.90 34.77 -4.60
CA LEU A 134 -25.52 35.06 -5.01
C LEU A 134 -24.81 33.73 -5.27
N LYS A 135 -24.44 33.49 -6.53
CA LYS A 135 -23.60 32.34 -6.92
C LYS A 135 -22.17 32.52 -6.37
N PRO A 136 -21.59 31.52 -5.69
CA PRO A 136 -20.15 31.45 -5.52
C PRO A 136 -19.47 31.24 -6.88
N GLN A 137 -18.35 31.92 -7.13
CA GLN A 137 -17.50 31.61 -8.29
C GLN A 137 -16.77 30.28 -8.06
N VAL A 138 -16.78 29.42 -9.07
CA VAL A 138 -16.01 28.17 -9.08
C VAL A 138 -14.58 28.50 -9.52
N THR A 139 -13.61 28.31 -8.64
CA THR A 139 -12.18 28.32 -8.98
C THR A 139 -11.74 26.95 -9.49
N SER A 140 -10.79 26.93 -10.42
CA SER A 140 -10.30 25.73 -11.10
C SER A 140 -9.37 24.86 -10.22
N PRO A 141 -9.37 23.52 -10.38
CA PRO A 141 -8.74 22.59 -9.43
C PRO A 141 -7.22 22.38 -9.65
N HIS A 142 -6.43 23.45 -9.56
CA HIS A 142 -4.96 23.41 -9.67
C HIS A 142 -4.24 24.35 -8.69
N ASP A 143 -4.48 24.19 -7.38
CA ASP A 143 -3.60 24.72 -6.33
C ASP A 143 -3.74 23.89 -5.03
N ILE A 144 -2.73 23.07 -4.72
CA ILE A 144 -2.62 22.26 -3.48
C ILE A 144 -1.15 22.30 -3.02
N PRO A 145 -0.84 22.45 -1.70
CA PRO A 145 0.53 22.51 -1.21
C PRO A 145 1.36 21.24 -1.52
N ARG A 146 2.52 21.41 -2.16
CA ARG A 146 3.44 20.31 -2.51
C ARG A 146 4.38 20.00 -1.34
N LEU A 147 4.21 18.83 -0.71
CA LEU A 147 5.00 18.44 0.47
C LEU A 147 6.08 17.35 0.23
N LEU A 148 6.32 16.94 -1.02
CA LEU A 148 7.38 15.96 -1.39
C LEU A 148 7.98 16.21 -2.79
N GLN A 149 8.30 17.46 -3.13
CA GLN A 149 9.12 17.77 -4.30
C GLN A 149 10.08 18.92 -3.98
N PRO A 150 11.36 18.85 -4.39
CA PRO A 150 12.25 20.00 -4.32
C PRO A 150 11.88 21.06 -5.36
N PRO A 151 12.30 22.32 -5.17
CA PRO A 151 11.97 23.40 -6.10
C PRO A 151 12.65 23.20 -7.45
N ILE A 152 11.87 23.36 -8.53
CA ILE A 152 12.37 23.52 -9.90
C ILE A 152 12.17 24.98 -10.27
N ASP A 153 13.27 25.73 -10.37
CA ASP A 153 13.26 27.05 -11.01
C ASP A 153 13.03 26.87 -12.52
N VAL A 154 11.99 27.50 -13.06
CA VAL A 154 11.67 27.47 -14.49
C VAL A 154 12.22 28.74 -15.15
N PRO A 155 13.20 28.66 -16.07
CA PRO A 155 13.64 29.82 -16.84
C PRO A 155 12.58 30.18 -17.88
N THR A 156 12.11 31.43 -17.85
CA THR A 156 11.21 31.97 -18.88
C THR A 156 11.98 32.28 -20.16
N HIS A 157 11.73 31.54 -21.25
CA HIS A 157 12.12 31.96 -22.60
C HIS A 157 10.99 31.80 -23.61
N HIS A 158 10.95 32.74 -24.56
CA HIS A 158 9.86 32.95 -25.51
C HIS A 158 9.72 31.83 -26.54
N THR A 159 8.47 31.49 -26.87
CA THR A 159 8.11 30.73 -28.08
C THR A 159 7.32 31.64 -29.05
N PRO A 160 7.59 31.59 -30.37
CA PRO A 160 6.85 32.37 -31.37
C PRO A 160 5.55 31.70 -31.82
N ASP A 161 4.59 32.51 -32.29
CA ASP A 161 3.25 32.10 -32.73
C ASP A 161 3.23 31.15 -33.94
N VAL A 162 2.39 30.11 -33.86
CA VAL A 162 1.84 29.40 -35.04
C VAL A 162 0.34 29.17 -34.84
N LYS A 163 -0.47 29.58 -35.82
CA LYS A 163 -1.94 29.62 -35.74
C LYS A 163 -2.59 28.30 -36.19
N TYR A 164 -3.71 27.95 -35.56
CA TYR A 164 -4.71 26.99 -36.07
C TYR A 164 -6.02 27.70 -36.46
N PRO A 165 -6.85 27.15 -37.38
CA PRO A 165 -8.04 27.82 -37.91
C PRO A 165 -9.26 27.73 -36.97
N GLN A 166 -10.19 28.67 -37.13
CA GLN A 166 -11.40 28.80 -36.31
C GLN A 166 -12.53 27.83 -36.73
N ALA A 167 -13.33 27.40 -35.75
CA ALA A 167 -14.59 26.69 -35.98
C ALA A 167 -15.78 27.67 -36.06
N TYR A 168 -16.82 27.27 -36.81
CA TYR A 168 -17.96 28.13 -37.17
C TYR A 168 -19.01 28.30 -36.06
N THR A 169 -19.71 29.43 -36.12
CA THR A 169 -20.79 29.86 -35.21
C THR A 169 -22.15 29.24 -35.54
N SER A 170 -22.94 28.92 -34.50
CA SER A 170 -24.38 28.61 -34.62
C SER A 170 -25.25 29.73 -34.01
N PRO A 171 -26.40 30.10 -34.62
CA PRO A 171 -27.29 31.13 -34.09
C PRO A 171 -28.42 30.60 -33.18
N ASN A 172 -28.76 31.41 -32.16
CA ASN A 172 -30.10 31.84 -31.69
C ASN A 172 -31.38 31.11 -32.21
N SER A 173 -32.49 30.99 -31.47
CA SER A 173 -32.87 31.40 -30.09
C SER A 173 -34.33 30.99 -29.78
N ALA A 174 -34.75 31.08 -28.50
CA ALA A 174 -36.13 30.93 -27.98
C ALA A 174 -36.73 29.50 -28.05
N GLY A 175 -37.47 28.99 -27.06
CA GLY A 175 -37.94 29.55 -25.79
C GLY A 175 -39.47 29.69 -25.76
N LEU A 176 -40.16 28.84 -24.99
CA LEU A 176 -41.52 29.07 -24.45
C LEU A 176 -41.97 27.91 -23.51
N SER A 177 -42.66 28.30 -22.45
CA SER A 177 -43.57 27.54 -21.57
C SER A 177 -44.60 28.59 -21.08
N PRO A 178 -45.75 28.28 -20.43
CA PRO A 178 -46.23 27.00 -19.87
C PRO A 178 -47.73 26.69 -20.16
N ASN A 179 -48.31 25.60 -19.60
CA ASN A 179 -49.43 25.64 -18.62
C ASN A 179 -50.14 24.28 -18.35
N ILE A 180 -50.95 24.28 -17.28
CA ILE A 180 -51.56 23.13 -16.59
C ILE A 180 -53.10 23.17 -16.68
N HIS A 181 -53.79 22.01 -16.74
CA HIS A 181 -55.08 21.68 -16.09
C HIS A 181 -55.36 20.16 -16.30
N ALA A 182 -55.58 19.32 -15.27
CA ALA A 182 -56.82 19.06 -14.49
C ALA A 182 -57.91 18.27 -15.28
N PHE A 183 -58.66 17.28 -14.77
CA PHE A 183 -58.73 16.55 -13.48
C PHE A 183 -59.61 15.25 -13.63
N SER A 184 -59.82 14.50 -12.54
CA SER A 184 -60.80 13.38 -12.29
C SER A 184 -60.35 11.93 -12.65
N GLY A 185 -60.63 10.90 -11.83
CA GLY A 185 -61.08 10.89 -10.42
C GLY A 185 -61.61 9.52 -9.90
N SER A 186 -61.26 9.15 -8.65
CA SER A 186 -61.91 8.16 -7.74
C SER A 186 -62.13 6.68 -8.20
N ALA A 187 -62.21 5.66 -7.31
CA ALA A 187 -61.87 5.50 -5.89
C ALA A 187 -61.94 4.01 -5.46
N ALA A 188 -61.41 3.67 -4.27
CA ALA A 188 -61.75 2.52 -3.41
C ALA A 188 -61.46 1.07 -3.91
N VAL A 189 -61.38 0.01 -3.08
CA VAL A 189 -60.77 -0.27 -1.74
C VAL A 189 -60.99 -1.79 -1.45
N ALA A 190 -60.13 -2.42 -0.63
CA ALA A 190 -60.29 -3.78 -0.03
C ALA A 190 -60.20 -5.00 -0.99
N SER A 191 -59.85 -6.23 -0.57
CA SER A 191 -59.01 -6.75 0.54
C SER A 191 -58.85 -8.30 0.41
N VAL A 192 -57.65 -8.86 0.69
CA VAL A 192 -57.31 -10.05 1.54
C VAL A 192 -58.35 -11.23 1.63
N PRO A 193 -57.99 -12.56 1.55
CA PRO A 193 -56.77 -13.20 2.10
C PRO A 193 -56.07 -14.35 1.31
N LEU A 194 -54.94 -14.75 1.92
CA LEU A 194 -54.17 -16.01 1.90
C LEU A 194 -54.93 -17.36 1.78
N THR A 195 -54.26 -18.35 1.14
CA THR A 195 -53.87 -19.70 1.67
C THR A 195 -52.91 -20.36 0.65
N GLU A 196 -51.67 -20.72 1.00
CA GLU A 196 -51.18 -22.01 1.54
C GLU A 196 -51.18 -23.23 0.59
N ALA A 197 -50.09 -24.04 0.71
CA ALA A 197 -49.84 -25.41 0.23
C ALA A 197 -49.00 -25.64 -1.06
N THR A 198 -47.74 -26.00 -0.82
CA THR A 198 -46.89 -26.95 -1.59
C THR A 198 -47.43 -28.39 -1.50
N PRO A 199 -46.81 -29.43 -2.12
CA PRO A 199 -46.00 -29.56 -3.35
C PRO A 199 -46.50 -30.71 -4.26
N SER A 200 -45.81 -31.07 -5.37
CA SER A 200 -45.48 -32.47 -5.76
C SER A 200 -44.80 -32.60 -7.14
N ILE A 201 -44.23 -33.79 -7.39
CA ILE A 201 -43.37 -34.15 -8.55
C ILE A 201 -44.00 -35.33 -9.31
N SER A 202 -44.03 -35.28 -10.65
CA SER A 202 -44.00 -36.41 -11.59
C SER A 202 -43.77 -35.85 -13.01
N SER A 203 -42.81 -36.27 -13.85
CA SER A 203 -42.31 -37.57 -14.32
C SER A 203 -43.16 -38.25 -15.41
N ALA A 204 -42.76 -38.08 -16.69
CA ALA A 204 -43.09 -38.99 -17.80
C ALA A 204 -42.08 -38.83 -18.96
N HIS A 205 -41.82 -39.93 -19.70
CA HIS A 205 -40.75 -40.05 -20.70
C HIS A 205 -41.20 -39.87 -22.16
N SER A 206 -40.29 -39.40 -23.02
CA SER A 206 -39.96 -39.90 -24.38
C SER A 206 -39.11 -38.86 -25.12
N ALA A 207 -38.26 -39.13 -26.11
CA ALA A 207 -37.45 -40.27 -26.55
C ALA A 207 -36.71 -39.76 -27.81
N GLU A 208 -35.36 -39.77 -27.78
CA GLU A 208 -34.41 -39.78 -28.91
C GLU A 208 -34.51 -38.75 -30.07
N ARG A 209 -33.43 -37.98 -30.24
CA ARG A 209 -32.61 -37.92 -31.47
C ARG A 209 -31.18 -37.48 -31.12
N ASP A 210 -30.18 -38.15 -31.69
CA ASP A 210 -28.77 -37.82 -31.52
C ASP A 210 -28.34 -36.61 -32.37
N ASP A 211 -27.53 -35.72 -31.80
CA ASP A 211 -26.70 -34.76 -32.54
C ASP A 211 -25.41 -34.44 -31.77
N PRO A 212 -24.20 -34.74 -32.29
CA PRO A 212 -22.94 -34.58 -31.57
C PRO A 212 -22.26 -33.24 -31.86
N ALA A 213 -22.87 -32.12 -31.45
CA ALA A 213 -22.30 -30.78 -31.64
C ALA A 213 -22.69 -29.76 -30.56
N ALA A 214 -22.21 -29.94 -29.33
CA ALA A 214 -22.30 -28.92 -28.27
C ALA A 214 -20.99 -28.85 -27.48
N SER A 215 -20.15 -27.85 -27.78
CA SER A 215 -18.93 -27.55 -27.03
C SER A 215 -19.25 -26.80 -25.74
N SER A 216 -18.56 -27.17 -24.67
CA SER A 216 -18.76 -26.64 -23.32
C SER A 216 -18.41 -25.15 -23.19
N GLU A 217 -19.41 -24.29 -23.03
CA GLU A 217 -19.28 -22.96 -22.41
C GLU A 217 -20.20 -22.77 -21.18
N GLU A 218 -21.04 -23.76 -20.83
CA GLU A 218 -22.03 -23.65 -19.73
C GLU A 218 -21.49 -24.07 -18.34
N GLU A 219 -20.28 -24.65 -18.24
CA GLU A 219 -19.73 -25.12 -16.96
C GLU A 219 -19.10 -24.03 -16.07
N ASP A 220 -18.88 -22.81 -16.59
CA ASP A 220 -18.25 -21.70 -15.84
C ASP A 220 -19.26 -20.79 -15.09
N ASP A 221 -20.58 -20.99 -15.22
CA ASP A 221 -21.61 -20.13 -14.60
C ASP A 221 -22.13 -20.65 -13.23
N MET A 222 -21.61 -21.80 -12.75
CA MET A 222 -22.10 -22.53 -11.56
C MET A 222 -21.21 -22.41 -10.31
N THR A 223 -20.63 -21.23 -10.03
CA THR A 223 -19.85 -20.98 -8.79
C THR A 223 -20.24 -19.72 -7.99
N ASN A 224 -21.42 -19.14 -8.23
CA ASN A 224 -21.81 -17.85 -7.63
C ASN A 224 -22.67 -17.94 -6.35
N GLU A 225 -22.68 -19.08 -5.65
CA GLU A 225 -23.36 -19.27 -4.36
C GLU A 225 -22.45 -19.86 -3.26
N LEU A 226 -21.37 -19.15 -2.92
CA LEU A 226 -20.73 -19.26 -1.60
C LEU A 226 -20.53 -17.85 -1.03
N GLY A 227 -21.09 -17.61 0.16
CA GLY A 227 -21.26 -16.28 0.75
C GLY A 227 -20.00 -15.69 1.39
N ASP A 228 -18.96 -15.44 0.61
CA ASP A 228 -17.86 -14.56 1.01
C ASP A 228 -18.21 -13.09 0.74
N LEU A 229 -17.75 -12.20 1.64
CA LEU A 229 -17.90 -10.75 1.53
C LEU A 229 -17.09 -10.22 0.33
N HIS A 230 -17.76 -10.15 -0.80
CA HIS A 230 -17.14 -10.05 -2.12
C HIS A 230 -16.68 -8.61 -2.47
N LEU A 231 -15.51 -8.21 -1.97
CA LEU A 231 -14.76 -7.00 -2.39
C LEU A 231 -14.82 -6.81 -3.92
N THR A 232 -15.42 -5.72 -4.38
CA THR A 232 -15.58 -5.40 -5.81
C THR A 232 -14.29 -4.84 -6.41
N SER A 233 -14.22 -4.71 -7.74
CA SER A 233 -13.07 -4.07 -8.39
C SER A 233 -13.00 -2.56 -8.21
N HIS A 234 -14.03 -1.95 -7.60
CA HIS A 234 -14.05 -0.54 -7.20
C HIS A 234 -13.59 -0.34 -5.75
N ASP A 235 -13.14 -1.42 -5.09
CA ASP A 235 -12.81 -1.50 -3.66
C ASP A 235 -11.32 -1.83 -3.37
N LEU A 236 -10.47 -2.02 -4.40
CA LEU A 236 -9.04 -2.30 -4.21
C LEU A 236 -8.17 -1.02 -4.25
N PRO A 237 -7.31 -0.73 -3.27
CA PRO A 237 -6.53 0.52 -3.23
C PRO A 237 -5.67 0.78 -4.49
N ASP A 238 -5.52 2.04 -4.90
CA ASP A 238 -4.58 2.40 -5.97
C ASP A 238 -3.12 2.23 -5.52
N MET A 239 -2.48 1.20 -6.07
CA MET A 239 -1.11 0.80 -5.73
C MET A 239 -0.08 1.12 -6.85
N SER A 240 -0.43 2.00 -7.79
CA SER A 240 0.29 2.18 -9.07
C SER A 240 1.58 3.01 -8.97
N TYR A 241 1.71 3.82 -7.91
CA TYR A 241 2.92 4.58 -7.60
C TYR A 241 3.60 4.17 -6.29
N VAL A 242 3.03 3.22 -5.56
CA VAL A 242 3.48 2.77 -4.23
C VAL A 242 4.85 2.09 -4.31
N ASN A 243 5.81 2.51 -3.46
CA ASN A 243 7.08 1.82 -3.32
C ASN A 243 6.92 0.55 -2.47
N ARG A 244 7.54 -0.56 -2.87
CA ARG A 244 7.39 -1.86 -2.21
C ARG A 244 8.67 -2.42 -1.59
N VAL A 245 9.81 -1.74 -1.77
CA VAL A 245 11.04 -2.05 -1.05
C VAL A 245 10.87 -1.67 0.42
N PRO A 246 11.12 -2.56 1.41
CA PRO A 246 10.98 -2.23 2.83
C PRO A 246 11.89 -1.06 3.27
N PRO A 247 11.46 -0.21 4.21
CA PRO A 247 12.29 0.84 4.80
C PRO A 247 13.22 0.21 5.85
N ALA A 248 14.29 -0.40 5.37
CA ALA A 248 15.24 -1.13 6.22
C ALA A 248 16.28 -0.19 6.85
N LEU A 249 16.61 -0.45 8.10
CA LEU A 249 17.84 0.03 8.75
C LEU A 249 19.07 -0.64 8.11
N ASP A 250 20.25 -0.07 8.29
CA ASP A 250 21.52 -0.65 7.83
C ASP A 250 22.48 -0.91 9.00
N PRO A 251 22.72 -2.17 9.43
CA PRO A 251 22.10 -3.39 8.93
C PRO A 251 20.63 -3.53 9.38
N PRO A 252 19.81 -4.33 8.66
CA PRO A 252 18.44 -4.65 9.05
C PRO A 252 18.39 -5.35 10.41
N ARG A 253 17.32 -5.11 11.19
CA ARG A 253 17.16 -5.63 12.54
C ARG A 253 15.81 -6.31 12.72
N SER A 254 15.84 -7.57 13.11
CA SER A 254 14.67 -8.34 13.55
C SER A 254 15.09 -9.28 14.69
N VAL A 255 14.22 -9.42 15.69
CA VAL A 255 14.49 -10.21 16.90
C VAL A 255 13.43 -11.31 17.01
N PRO A 256 13.81 -12.60 16.97
CA PRO A 256 12.88 -13.69 17.21
C PRO A 256 12.63 -13.92 18.70
N PHE A 257 11.43 -14.44 19.00
CA PHE A 257 10.99 -14.83 20.33
C PHE A 257 10.56 -16.30 20.31
N SER A 258 11.04 -17.08 21.28
CA SER A 258 10.67 -18.50 21.45
C SER A 258 9.29 -18.70 22.09
N THR A 259 8.71 -17.64 22.63
CA THR A 259 7.39 -17.60 23.27
C THR A 259 6.55 -16.51 22.63
N PRO A 260 5.22 -16.69 22.49
CA PRO A 260 4.35 -15.67 21.95
C PRO A 260 4.46 -14.34 22.69
N ILE A 261 4.64 -13.28 21.91
CA ILE A 261 4.62 -11.90 22.38
C ILE A 261 3.16 -11.54 22.71
N THR A 262 2.93 -10.93 23.89
CA THR A 262 1.59 -10.48 24.30
C THR A 262 1.41 -8.97 24.10
N THR A 263 2.44 -8.18 24.40
CA THR A 263 2.44 -6.73 24.25
C THR A 263 3.88 -6.21 24.23
N GLY A 264 4.09 -4.98 23.78
CA GLY A 264 5.40 -4.32 23.76
C GLY A 264 5.30 -2.80 23.78
N ALA A 265 6.42 -2.15 24.11
CA ALA A 265 6.60 -0.71 24.04
C ALA A 265 8.01 -0.40 23.52
N LEU A 266 8.15 0.68 22.74
CA LEU A 266 9.42 1.13 22.16
C LEU A 266 9.72 2.56 22.63
N PHE A 267 10.96 2.86 23.00
CA PHE A 267 11.41 4.23 23.29
C PHE A 267 12.86 4.41 22.80
N GLY A 268 13.03 5.09 21.66
CA GLY A 268 14.32 5.24 21.00
C GLY A 268 14.89 3.87 20.61
N GLU A 269 16.06 3.53 21.16
CA GLU A 269 16.71 2.23 20.97
C GLU A 269 16.16 1.10 21.86
N LYS A 270 15.28 1.38 22.84
CA LYS A 270 14.83 0.40 23.84
C LYS A 270 13.48 -0.21 23.46
N LEU A 271 13.46 -1.51 23.20
CA LEU A 271 12.24 -2.31 23.07
C LEU A 271 12.00 -3.09 24.37
N VAL A 272 10.80 -3.00 24.93
CA VAL A 272 10.34 -3.82 26.05
C VAL A 272 9.20 -4.69 25.56
N VAL A 273 9.31 -6.01 25.76
CA VAL A 273 8.37 -7.01 25.26
C VAL A 273 7.91 -7.91 26.39
N ALA A 274 6.60 -8.01 26.62
CA ALA A 274 6.03 -9.03 27.46
C ALA A 274 5.75 -10.30 26.64
N SER A 275 6.08 -11.45 27.22
CA SER A 275 5.70 -12.77 26.75
C SER A 275 5.02 -13.55 27.87
N GLN A 276 4.77 -14.84 27.68
CA GLN A 276 3.93 -15.63 28.57
C GLN A 276 4.41 -15.67 30.04
N ASP A 277 5.71 -15.67 30.32
CA ASP A 277 6.30 -15.76 31.66
C ASP A 277 7.33 -14.66 31.99
N LYS A 278 7.75 -13.87 30.99
CA LYS A 278 8.89 -12.96 31.06
C LYS A 278 8.60 -11.61 30.41
N ILE A 279 9.25 -10.58 30.93
CA ILE A 279 9.50 -9.34 30.16
C ILE A 279 10.95 -9.37 29.67
N ARG A 280 11.17 -9.13 28.38
CA ARG A 280 12.50 -8.90 27.79
C ARG A 280 12.67 -7.41 27.51
N VAL A 281 13.74 -6.82 28.03
CA VAL A 281 14.21 -5.47 27.66
C VAL A 281 15.38 -5.64 26.71
N LEU A 282 15.34 -4.97 25.56
CA LEU A 282 16.33 -5.09 24.49
C LEU A 282 16.78 -3.69 24.07
N VAL A 283 18.09 -3.46 23.95
CA VAL A 283 18.65 -2.23 23.37
C VAL A 283 19.16 -2.51 21.96
N VAL A 284 18.49 -1.94 20.95
CA VAL A 284 18.55 -2.40 19.55
C VAL A 284 19.39 -1.44 18.68
N ARG A 285 20.68 -1.36 19.03
CA ARG A 285 21.67 -0.51 18.34
C ARG A 285 22.07 -1.03 16.96
N ARG A 286 22.74 -0.18 16.18
CA ARG A 286 23.42 -0.57 14.94
C ARG A 286 24.46 -1.67 15.25
N GLY A 287 24.38 -2.78 14.52
CA GLY A 287 25.26 -3.93 14.70
C GLY A 287 24.83 -4.94 15.77
N ALA A 288 23.78 -4.67 16.55
CA ALA A 288 23.30 -5.58 17.60
C ALA A 288 22.90 -6.96 17.05
N GLN A 289 23.50 -8.04 17.60
CA GLN A 289 23.15 -9.42 17.29
C GLN A 289 22.55 -10.11 18.52
N PHE A 290 21.32 -10.59 18.40
CA PHE A 290 20.56 -11.24 19.48
C PHE A 290 20.62 -12.78 19.42
N HIS A 291 21.65 -13.31 18.76
CA HIS A 291 21.86 -14.74 18.48
C HIS A 291 23.17 -15.30 19.05
N THR A 292 23.96 -14.48 19.73
CA THR A 292 25.30 -14.80 20.23
C THR A 292 25.40 -14.46 21.72
N ASP A 293 26.02 -15.35 22.51
CA ASP A 293 26.05 -15.28 24.00
C ASP A 293 26.69 -14.01 24.59
N THR A 294 27.37 -13.21 23.76
CA THR A 294 27.84 -11.86 24.11
C THR A 294 27.50 -10.89 22.97
N PRO A 295 26.47 -10.04 23.12
CA PRO A 295 26.28 -8.92 22.23
C PRO A 295 27.29 -7.83 22.60
N GLU A 296 28.32 -7.64 21.78
CA GLU A 296 29.04 -6.38 21.81
C GLU A 296 28.04 -5.27 21.38
N GLN A 297 27.90 -4.22 22.19
CA GLN A 297 27.11 -3.00 21.96
C GLN A 297 25.58 -3.05 22.18
N SER A 298 24.96 -4.22 22.40
CA SER A 298 23.56 -4.32 22.91
C SER A 298 23.48 -4.98 24.28
N SER A 299 22.38 -4.72 24.99
CA SER A 299 22.08 -5.33 26.29
C SER A 299 20.69 -5.96 26.26
N GLU A 300 20.56 -7.16 26.82
CA GLU A 300 19.30 -7.82 27.09
C GLU A 300 19.13 -7.99 28.61
N VAL A 301 17.95 -7.63 29.13
CA VAL A 301 17.53 -7.91 30.51
C VAL A 301 16.27 -8.77 30.47
N ILE A 302 16.31 -9.96 31.07
CA ILE A 302 15.17 -10.88 31.15
C ILE A 302 14.62 -10.84 32.58
N VAL A 303 13.37 -10.39 32.71
CA VAL A 303 12.66 -10.24 33.98
C VAL A 303 11.67 -11.39 34.14
N PRO A 304 11.79 -12.26 35.15
CA PRO A 304 10.81 -13.32 35.44
C PRO A 304 9.56 -12.68 36.07
N GLN A 305 8.61 -12.28 35.21
CA GLN A 305 7.60 -11.29 35.56
C GLN A 305 6.77 -11.68 36.78
N THR A 306 6.27 -12.91 36.81
CA THR A 306 5.36 -13.35 37.87
C THR A 306 6.09 -13.57 39.20
N ALA A 307 7.40 -13.84 39.18
CA ALA A 307 8.20 -14.04 40.38
C ALA A 307 8.59 -12.71 41.05
N GLU A 308 9.07 -11.73 40.28
CA GLU A 308 9.37 -10.38 40.80
C GLU A 308 8.11 -9.71 41.37
N HIS A 309 6.98 -9.82 40.66
CA HIS A 309 5.69 -9.28 41.13
C HIS A 309 5.23 -9.98 42.41
N TYR A 310 5.34 -11.31 42.47
CA TYR A 310 4.99 -12.07 43.67
C TYR A 310 5.88 -11.73 44.88
N ALA A 311 7.17 -11.51 44.66
CA ALA A 311 8.11 -11.11 45.70
C ALA A 311 7.76 -9.74 46.29
N TRP A 312 7.40 -8.76 45.45
CA TRP A 312 6.99 -7.43 45.92
C TRP A 312 5.74 -7.47 46.81
N LEU A 313 4.83 -8.42 46.57
CA LEU A 313 3.59 -8.53 47.35
C LEU A 313 3.83 -8.97 48.80
N ASP A 314 4.99 -9.53 49.17
CA ASP A 314 5.25 -10.19 50.47
C ASP A 314 4.33 -11.42 50.73
N SER A 315 4.02 -12.19 49.69
CA SER A 315 3.22 -13.43 49.70
C SER A 315 1.78 -13.39 50.29
N PRO A 316 0.87 -12.44 49.94
CA PRO A 316 -0.49 -12.39 50.47
C PRO A 316 -1.53 -12.96 49.49
N SER A 317 -2.51 -13.69 50.03
CA SER A 317 -3.80 -14.03 49.41
C SER A 317 -3.79 -14.69 48.01
N ASN A 318 -4.12 -15.98 48.00
CA ASN A 318 -4.76 -16.72 46.89
C ASN A 318 -3.96 -16.95 45.59
N LEU A 319 -2.95 -16.14 45.29
CA LEU A 319 -2.18 -16.21 44.04
C LEU A 319 -0.88 -17.00 44.22
N SER A 320 -0.37 -17.59 43.13
CA SER A 320 0.95 -18.25 43.10
C SER A 320 2.00 -17.39 42.39
N PRO A 321 3.32 -17.65 42.58
CA PRO A 321 4.40 -17.03 41.81
C PRO A 321 4.36 -17.31 40.31
N THR A 322 3.45 -18.18 39.86
CA THR A 322 3.23 -18.56 38.45
C THR A 322 1.86 -18.12 37.93
N SER A 323 1.09 -17.37 38.73
CA SER A 323 -0.27 -16.96 38.35
C SER A 323 -0.26 -16.14 37.06
N ARG A 324 -1.26 -16.37 36.21
CA ARG A 324 -1.48 -15.58 35.00
C ARG A 324 -1.94 -14.17 35.32
N ASP A 325 -2.50 -13.94 36.50
CA ASP A 325 -3.10 -12.67 36.90
C ASP A 325 -2.06 -11.59 37.25
N LEU A 326 -0.80 -11.97 37.38
CA LEU A 326 0.35 -11.09 37.65
C LEU A 326 1.12 -10.65 36.38
N ARG A 327 0.70 -11.13 35.20
CA ARG A 327 1.37 -10.88 33.90
C ARG A 327 1.01 -9.53 33.30
N ALA A 328 1.85 -9.01 32.41
CA ALA A 328 1.61 -7.75 31.71
C ALA A 328 0.62 -7.96 30.57
N THR A 329 -0.45 -7.16 30.59
CA THR A 329 -1.42 -7.03 29.50
C THR A 329 -1.13 -5.83 28.60
N THR A 330 -0.47 -4.80 29.13
CA THR A 330 -0.17 -3.54 28.46
C THR A 330 1.09 -2.92 29.05
N LEU A 331 1.83 -2.15 28.24
CA LEU A 331 3.10 -1.51 28.57
C LEU A 331 3.11 -0.08 28.03
N ALA A 332 3.60 0.88 28.80
CA ALA A 332 3.85 2.26 28.34
C ALA A 332 5.10 2.86 29.01
N PHE A 333 5.92 3.58 28.26
CA PHE A 333 7.08 4.27 28.84
C PHE A 333 6.66 5.50 29.65
N CYS A 334 7.31 5.69 30.79
CA CYS A 334 7.01 6.78 31.70
C CYS A 334 7.65 8.11 31.22
N PRO A 335 7.05 9.27 31.58
CA PRO A 335 7.80 10.52 31.69
C PRO A 335 8.86 10.39 32.80
N SER A 336 9.62 11.45 33.07
CA SER A 336 10.56 11.46 34.19
C SER A 336 9.81 11.28 35.51
N VAL A 337 10.14 10.22 36.26
CA VAL A 337 9.48 9.79 37.51
C VAL A 337 10.47 9.72 38.66
N GLN A 338 9.96 9.89 39.88
CA GLN A 338 10.78 9.83 41.09
C GLN A 338 10.90 8.38 41.57
N VAL A 339 12.11 7.80 41.58
CA VAL A 339 12.37 6.45 42.08
C VAL A 339 13.25 6.56 43.33
N GLY A 340 12.63 6.40 44.49
CA GLY A 340 13.28 6.71 45.77
C GLY A 340 13.72 8.19 45.80
N ASN A 341 15.02 8.43 45.97
CA ASN A 341 15.59 9.79 45.99
C ASN A 341 16.13 10.26 44.62
N GLU A 342 16.07 9.44 43.58
CA GLU A 342 16.55 9.76 42.23
C GLU A 342 15.39 10.20 41.31
N LEU A 343 15.56 11.32 40.60
CA LEU A 343 14.68 11.67 39.48
C LEU A 343 15.18 10.92 38.23
N VAL A 344 14.45 9.88 37.84
CA VAL A 344 14.82 9.00 36.74
C VAL A 344 14.36 9.61 35.41
N PRO A 345 15.24 9.69 34.38
CA PRO A 345 14.88 10.25 33.07
C PRO A 345 13.90 9.38 32.29
N GLU A 346 13.25 9.99 31.30
CA GLU A 346 12.34 9.31 30.37
C GLU A 346 13.00 8.12 29.67
N GLY A 347 12.20 7.09 29.36
CA GLY A 347 12.70 5.89 28.69
C GLY A 347 13.47 4.92 29.59
N ARG A 348 13.51 5.12 30.92
CA ARG A 348 14.06 4.13 31.86
C ARG A 348 12.99 3.34 32.62
N ILE A 349 11.88 3.95 33.01
CA ILE A 349 10.77 3.24 33.68
C ILE A 349 9.65 2.94 32.66
N VAL A 350 9.02 1.78 32.82
CA VAL A 350 7.83 1.36 32.08
C VAL A 350 6.70 1.05 33.06
N TRP A 351 5.53 1.63 32.82
CA TRP A 351 4.28 1.23 33.47
C TRP A 351 3.74 -0.06 32.84
N TYR A 352 3.21 -0.95 33.67
CA TYR A 352 2.51 -2.14 33.21
C TYR A 352 1.21 -2.38 33.97
N GLY A 353 0.18 -2.84 33.25
CA GLY A 353 -1.09 -3.31 33.81
C GLY A 353 -1.17 -4.83 33.86
N THR A 354 -2.04 -5.39 34.71
CA THR A 354 -2.24 -6.85 34.83
C THR A 354 -3.71 -7.29 34.84
N PRO A 355 -4.01 -8.59 34.64
CA PRO A 355 -5.37 -9.12 34.74
C PRO A 355 -5.98 -8.99 36.15
N ALA A 356 -5.16 -9.00 37.21
CA ALA A 356 -5.60 -8.72 38.58
C ALA A 356 -5.93 -7.23 38.84
N GLY A 357 -5.86 -6.35 37.83
CA GLY A 357 -6.11 -4.92 37.98
C GLY A 357 -5.04 -4.19 38.80
N HIS A 358 -3.82 -4.73 38.83
CA HIS A 358 -2.65 -4.11 39.47
C HIS A 358 -1.87 -3.28 38.45
N ILE A 359 -1.26 -2.19 38.91
CA ILE A 359 -0.40 -1.32 38.09
C ILE A 359 0.99 -1.30 38.73
N GLY A 360 2.04 -1.53 37.95
CA GLY A 360 3.41 -1.48 38.42
C GLY A 360 4.34 -0.64 37.54
N GLU A 361 5.49 -0.30 38.11
CA GLU A 361 6.62 0.33 37.45
C GLU A 361 7.79 -0.64 37.39
N LEU A 362 8.38 -0.82 36.21
CA LEU A 362 9.55 -1.66 35.95
C LEU A 362 10.73 -0.78 35.52
N ASP A 363 11.86 -0.86 36.23
CA ASP A 363 13.12 -0.23 35.78
C ASP A 363 13.78 -1.11 34.71
N THR A 364 13.79 -0.61 33.48
CA THR A 364 14.35 -1.32 32.32
C THR A 364 15.87 -1.54 32.42
N LEU A 365 16.58 -0.78 33.25
CA LEU A 365 18.03 -0.95 33.46
C LEU A 365 18.35 -2.09 34.43
N THR A 366 17.56 -2.22 35.50
CA THR A 366 17.84 -3.18 36.59
C THR A 366 16.96 -4.42 36.55
N GLY A 367 15.89 -4.41 35.76
CA GLY A 367 14.89 -5.48 35.67
C GLY A 367 13.97 -5.60 36.88
N LYS A 368 14.03 -4.64 37.83
CA LYS A 368 13.29 -4.69 39.10
C LYS A 368 12.02 -3.85 39.06
N ILE A 369 11.00 -4.31 39.80
CA ILE A 369 9.80 -3.52 40.07
C ILE A 369 10.16 -2.41 41.07
N THR A 370 9.95 -1.15 40.69
CA THR A 370 10.25 0.02 41.54
C THR A 370 9.05 0.48 42.36
N ALA A 371 7.84 0.26 41.85
CA ALA A 371 6.59 0.55 42.54
C ALA A 371 5.48 -0.40 42.07
N LEU A 372 4.51 -0.66 42.95
CA LEU A 372 3.29 -1.39 42.62
C LEU A 372 2.11 -0.75 43.37
N ARG A 373 0.95 -0.72 42.70
CA ARG A 373 -0.35 -0.53 43.33
C ARG A 373 -1.27 -1.69 42.98
N ILE A 374 -1.70 -2.40 44.01
CA ILE A 374 -2.62 -3.53 43.93
C ILE A 374 -4.08 -3.08 43.86
N ASN A 375 -4.92 -3.90 43.24
CA ASN A 375 -6.39 -3.75 43.20
C ASN A 375 -6.89 -2.35 42.78
N VAL A 376 -6.13 -1.64 41.95
CA VAL A 376 -6.52 -0.32 41.42
C VAL A 376 -7.75 -0.48 40.55
N HIS A 377 -7.80 -1.54 39.76
CA HIS A 377 -8.94 -1.96 38.97
C HIS A 377 -9.50 -3.29 39.52
N LYS A 378 -10.80 -3.55 39.30
CA LYS A 378 -11.47 -4.81 39.68
C LYS A 378 -11.64 -5.78 38.51
N SER A 379 -11.15 -5.39 37.35
CA SER A 379 -11.19 -6.14 36.10
C SER A 379 -9.82 -5.99 35.42
N PRO A 380 -9.50 -6.85 34.42
CA PRO A 380 -8.23 -6.78 33.73
C PRO A 380 -7.97 -5.39 33.16
N ILE A 381 -6.76 -4.87 33.40
CA ILE A 381 -6.32 -3.64 32.76
C ILE A 381 -6.01 -3.97 31.30
N CYS A 382 -6.65 -3.28 30.37
CA CYS A 382 -6.49 -3.50 28.93
C CYS A 382 -5.66 -2.41 28.26
N HIS A 383 -5.53 -1.22 28.87
CA HIS A 383 -4.79 -0.11 28.29
C HIS A 383 -4.12 0.75 29.38
N VAL A 384 -2.83 1.03 29.21
CA VAL A 384 -2.10 2.09 29.93
C VAL A 384 -1.46 2.98 28.88
N ALA A 385 -1.62 4.30 29.03
CA ALA A 385 -1.10 5.29 28.09
C ALA A 385 -0.53 6.51 28.82
N ARG A 386 0.41 7.19 28.15
CA ARG A 386 1.01 8.45 28.57
C ARG A 386 0.34 9.61 27.82
N ILE A 387 -0.04 10.66 28.55
CA ILE A 387 -0.45 11.96 27.97
C ILE A 387 0.39 13.03 28.64
N GLY A 388 1.37 13.56 27.93
CA GLY A 388 2.33 14.55 28.42
C GLY A 388 3.14 13.98 29.59
N LYS A 389 2.74 14.35 30.82
CA LYS A 389 3.32 13.80 32.08
C LYS A 389 2.34 12.92 32.88
N ALA A 390 1.09 12.79 32.44
CA ALA A 390 0.07 12.01 33.11
C ALA A 390 0.04 10.54 32.63
N MET A 391 -0.43 9.65 33.51
CA MET A 391 -0.79 8.28 33.17
C MET A 391 -2.31 8.14 33.07
N VAL A 392 -2.81 7.47 32.02
CA VAL A 392 -4.19 7.01 31.90
C VAL A 392 -4.21 5.49 31.92
N CYS A 393 -5.01 4.88 32.78
CA CYS A 393 -5.21 3.43 32.90
C CYS A 393 -6.68 3.07 32.74
N ILE A 394 -6.98 2.01 31.98
CA ILE A 394 -8.34 1.59 31.63
C ILE A 394 -8.49 0.08 31.85
N ASP A 395 -9.60 -0.34 32.48
CA ASP A 395 -9.99 -1.75 32.57
C ASP A 395 -11.14 -2.13 31.63
N GLU A 396 -11.28 -3.44 31.40
CA GLU A 396 -12.36 -4.05 30.61
C GLU A 396 -13.78 -3.71 31.10
N SER A 397 -13.94 -3.17 32.32
CA SER A 397 -15.24 -2.77 32.89
C SER A 397 -15.61 -1.30 32.66
N GLY A 398 -14.76 -0.54 31.98
CA GLY A 398 -14.94 0.89 31.72
C GLY A 398 -14.58 1.81 32.88
N LYS A 399 -13.80 1.32 33.86
CA LYS A 399 -13.17 2.20 34.85
C LYS A 399 -11.91 2.81 34.23
N ILE A 400 -11.82 4.13 34.28
CA ILE A 400 -10.65 4.91 33.90
C ILE A 400 -10.06 5.51 35.18
N SER A 401 -8.75 5.40 35.34
CA SER A 401 -8.00 6.08 36.39
C SER A 401 -6.89 6.91 35.75
N THR A 402 -6.79 8.19 36.12
CA THR A 402 -5.78 9.13 35.61
C THR A 402 -4.91 9.61 36.77
N TRP A 403 -3.58 9.56 36.60
CA TRP A 403 -2.61 10.17 37.52
C TRP A 403 -2.07 11.43 36.86
N VAL A 404 -2.54 12.59 37.31
CA VAL A 404 -2.06 13.90 36.83
C VAL A 404 -1.00 14.45 37.80
N PRO A 405 0.25 14.66 37.38
CA PRO A 405 1.26 15.29 38.23
C PRO A 405 1.00 16.80 38.34
N ARG A 406 0.51 17.26 39.51
CA ARG A 406 0.13 18.66 39.74
C ARG A 406 1.31 19.57 40.12
N LEU A 407 2.13 19.16 41.10
CA LEU A 407 3.21 20.00 41.66
C LEU A 407 4.59 19.29 41.71
N SER A 408 4.62 17.97 41.52
CA SER A 408 5.81 17.13 41.56
C SER A 408 5.78 16.13 40.39
N PRO A 409 6.92 15.50 40.05
CA PRO A 409 6.92 14.29 39.21
C PRO A 409 5.91 13.26 39.73
N LEU A 410 5.39 12.43 38.82
CA LEU A 410 4.50 11.33 39.17
C LEU A 410 5.29 10.32 40.02
N HIS A 411 4.68 9.88 41.13
CA HIS A 411 5.21 8.84 41.99
C HIS A 411 4.07 7.87 42.29
N LEU A 412 4.04 6.73 41.60
CA LEU A 412 2.90 5.80 41.58
C LEU A 412 2.36 5.44 42.98
N PRO A 413 3.18 5.19 44.02
CA PRO A 413 2.69 4.88 45.37
C PRO A 413 1.91 6.02 46.05
N SER A 414 2.27 7.30 45.83
CA SER A 414 1.67 8.43 46.56
C SER A 414 0.74 9.31 45.73
N THR A 415 0.90 9.41 44.41
CA THR A 415 0.01 10.20 43.56
C THR A 415 -1.39 9.55 43.51
N THR A 416 -2.42 10.23 44.01
CA THR A 416 -3.81 9.73 44.00
C THR A 416 -4.39 9.85 42.58
N PRO A 417 -4.97 8.78 41.99
CA PRO A 417 -5.63 8.88 40.70
C PRO A 417 -7.00 9.51 40.84
N GLU A 418 -7.33 10.37 39.89
CA GLU A 418 -8.70 10.71 39.59
C GLU A 418 -9.35 9.53 38.88
N THR A 419 -10.58 9.19 39.24
CA THR A 419 -11.25 7.99 38.76
C THR A 419 -12.61 8.34 38.20
N ILE A 420 -12.83 7.99 36.94
CA ILE A 420 -14.07 8.21 36.21
C ILE A 420 -14.52 6.86 35.66
N ARG A 421 -15.84 6.61 35.67
CA ARG A 421 -16.40 5.40 35.08
C ARG A 421 -17.29 5.78 33.91
N ILE A 422 -17.05 5.12 32.78
CA ILE A 422 -17.93 5.17 31.62
C ILE A 422 -18.52 3.79 31.36
N THR A 423 -19.69 3.76 30.74
CA THR A 423 -20.23 2.51 30.21
C THR A 423 -19.43 2.16 28.96
N ILE A 424 -18.68 1.06 29.01
CA ILE A 424 -18.07 0.44 27.82
C ILE A 424 -18.93 -0.78 27.46
N PRO A 425 -19.75 -0.71 26.39
CA PRO A 425 -20.46 -1.88 25.88
C PRO A 425 -19.49 -2.93 25.34
N LYS A 426 -19.94 -4.19 25.27
CA LYS A 426 -19.15 -5.26 24.65
C LYS A 426 -18.78 -4.90 23.21
N ASN A 427 -17.58 -5.29 22.80
CA ASN A 427 -17.00 -5.04 21.47
C ASN A 427 -16.75 -3.56 21.16
N THR A 428 -16.51 -2.73 22.18
CA THR A 428 -16.05 -1.35 22.02
C THR A 428 -14.53 -1.31 21.86
N TYR A 429 -14.04 -0.62 20.84
CA TYR A 429 -12.62 -0.26 20.74
C TYR A 429 -12.33 1.01 21.55
N CYS A 430 -11.18 1.07 22.21
CA CYS A 430 -10.81 2.12 23.15
C CYS A 430 -9.31 2.43 23.02
N SER A 431 -8.94 3.71 22.91
CA SER A 431 -7.55 4.15 22.69
C SER A 431 -7.31 5.57 23.18
N VAL A 432 -6.08 5.88 23.58
CA VAL A 432 -5.64 7.27 23.82
C VAL A 432 -4.85 7.74 22.60
N GLU A 433 -5.29 8.84 21.99
CA GLU A 433 -4.70 9.43 20.79
C GLU A 433 -4.60 10.95 20.96
N GLY A 434 -3.41 11.51 20.76
CA GLY A 434 -3.09 12.87 21.18
C GLY A 434 -3.35 13.08 22.67
N SER A 435 -4.21 14.04 23.01
CA SER A 435 -4.63 14.35 24.39
C SER A 435 -6.01 13.77 24.76
N LEU A 436 -6.59 12.92 23.91
CA LEU A 436 -7.97 12.46 24.00
C LEU A 436 -8.09 10.94 24.11
N LEU A 437 -9.08 10.51 24.89
CA LEU A 437 -9.52 9.12 24.99
C LEU A 437 -10.68 8.89 24.02
N TRP A 438 -10.51 8.01 23.03
CA TRP A 438 -11.48 7.68 22.01
C TRP A 438 -12.17 6.34 22.28
N LEU A 439 -13.49 6.32 22.09
CA LEU A 439 -14.33 5.12 22.19
C LEU A 439 -15.14 4.93 20.91
N CYS A 440 -15.01 3.76 20.32
CA CYS A 440 -15.68 3.35 19.09
C CYS A 440 -16.57 2.13 19.38
N THR A 441 -17.88 2.37 19.51
CA THR A 441 -18.87 1.38 19.98
C THR A 441 -19.81 0.96 18.85
N PRO A 442 -19.91 -0.33 18.50
CA PRO A 442 -20.97 -0.84 17.64
C PRO A 442 -22.35 -0.71 18.32
N THR A 443 -23.26 0.06 17.75
CA THR A 443 -24.64 0.24 18.26
C THR A 443 -25.69 -0.13 17.20
N LEU A 444 -26.91 -0.38 17.66
CA LEU A 444 -28.08 -0.59 16.79
C LEU A 444 -28.95 0.67 16.84
N VAL A 445 -29.22 1.25 15.68
CA VAL A 445 -30.14 2.39 15.53
C VAL A 445 -31.41 1.93 14.81
N THR A 446 -32.55 2.18 15.44
CA THR A 446 -33.88 2.02 14.84
C THR A 446 -34.30 3.34 14.21
N LYS A 447 -34.35 3.39 12.87
CA LYS A 447 -34.98 4.51 12.16
C LYS A 447 -36.51 4.43 12.34
N SER A 448 -37.19 5.58 12.33
CA SER A 448 -38.61 5.73 12.72
C SER A 448 -39.66 5.22 11.72
N ALA A 449 -39.28 4.27 10.85
CA ALA A 449 -40.14 3.60 9.88
C ALA A 449 -39.92 2.08 9.96
N PRO A 450 -40.90 1.23 9.60
CA PRO A 450 -40.97 -0.12 10.15
C PRO A 450 -39.86 -1.07 9.66
N LYS A 451 -39.18 -1.70 10.62
CA LYS A 451 -38.39 -2.94 10.50
C LYS A 451 -37.04 -2.92 9.76
N HIS A 452 -36.32 -1.79 9.70
CA HIS A 452 -34.88 -1.85 9.42
C HIS A 452 -34.04 -1.33 10.59
N THR A 453 -33.50 -2.25 11.40
CA THR A 453 -32.40 -1.95 12.32
C THR A 453 -31.12 -1.78 11.50
N GLN A 454 -30.35 -0.73 11.76
CA GLN A 454 -29.05 -0.52 11.13
C GLN A 454 -27.96 -0.56 12.22
N LYS A 455 -26.90 -1.34 11.98
CA LYS A 455 -25.72 -1.35 12.82
C LYS A 455 -24.83 -0.16 12.44
N VAL A 456 -24.49 0.69 13.40
CA VAL A 456 -23.66 1.88 13.22
C VAL A 456 -22.51 1.89 14.22
N LEU A 457 -21.41 2.52 13.84
CA LEU A 457 -20.28 2.79 14.69
C LEU A 457 -20.53 4.12 15.40
N SER A 458 -20.63 4.10 16.71
CA SER A 458 -20.81 5.27 17.57
C SER A 458 -19.45 5.70 18.11
N VAL A 459 -18.97 6.88 17.71
CA VAL A 459 -17.65 7.43 18.07
C VAL A 459 -17.81 8.54 19.10
N ARG A 460 -17.02 8.50 20.18
CA ARG A 460 -16.95 9.54 21.22
C ARG A 460 -15.50 9.79 21.62
N CYS A 461 -15.17 11.03 22.00
CA CYS A 461 -13.92 11.36 22.66
C CYS A 461 -14.13 12.05 24.02
N PHE A 462 -13.19 11.81 24.92
CA PHE A 462 -13.14 12.30 26.30
C PHE A 462 -11.77 12.91 26.57
N SER A 463 -11.71 13.89 27.47
CA SER A 463 -10.46 14.50 27.92
C SER A 463 -10.08 13.96 29.30
N PRO A 464 -9.19 12.95 29.38
CA PRO A 464 -8.91 12.25 30.63
C PRO A 464 -8.03 13.05 31.62
N VAL A 465 -7.47 14.19 31.20
CA VAL A 465 -6.44 14.96 31.94
C VAL A 465 -6.76 16.45 32.12
N SER A 466 -7.95 16.93 31.72
CA SER A 466 -8.27 18.37 31.79
C SER A 466 -8.85 18.80 33.13
N ASP A 467 -8.21 19.79 33.77
CA ASP A 467 -8.74 20.52 34.93
C ASP A 467 -9.84 21.53 34.57
N THR A 468 -10.01 21.89 33.30
CA THR A 468 -10.80 23.08 32.86
C THR A 468 -11.91 22.79 31.86
N ARG A 469 -11.91 21.61 31.21
CA ARG A 469 -12.99 21.13 30.35
C ARG A 469 -13.74 19.98 31.04
N PRO A 470 -15.06 19.80 30.80
CA PRO A 470 -15.74 18.60 31.24
C PRO A 470 -15.08 17.35 30.61
N PHE A 471 -15.04 16.25 31.37
CA PHE A 471 -14.44 14.99 30.92
C PHE A 471 -14.97 14.51 29.55
N ASN A 472 -16.24 14.74 29.25
CA ASN A 472 -16.81 14.48 27.92
C ASN A 472 -16.60 15.70 27.00
N VAL A 473 -15.85 15.51 25.91
CA VAL A 473 -15.53 16.58 24.95
C VAL A 473 -16.65 16.75 23.90
N MET A 474 -17.25 15.64 23.47
CA MET A 474 -18.29 15.64 22.44
C MET A 474 -19.71 15.73 23.03
N SER A 475 -20.51 16.67 22.55
CA SER A 475 -21.92 16.83 22.98
C SER A 475 -22.80 15.64 22.56
N GLN A 476 -22.55 15.06 21.39
CA GLN A 476 -23.20 13.86 20.86
C GLN A 476 -22.17 12.91 20.27
N ALA A 477 -22.52 11.63 20.09
CA ALA A 477 -21.64 10.68 19.42
C ALA A 477 -21.70 10.85 17.90
N GLY A 478 -20.55 10.82 17.24
CA GLY A 478 -20.47 10.62 15.80
C GLY A 478 -21.04 9.25 15.41
N GLN A 479 -21.63 9.13 14.22
CA GLN A 479 -22.22 7.87 13.74
C GLN A 479 -21.82 7.56 12.30
N TRP A 480 -21.40 6.32 12.04
CA TRP A 480 -21.09 5.82 10.69
C TRP A 480 -21.72 4.45 10.42
N PRO A 481 -22.20 4.12 9.21
CA PRO A 481 -22.68 2.77 8.89
C PRO A 481 -21.62 1.68 9.11
N MET A 482 -21.97 0.54 9.73
CA MET A 482 -21.05 -0.62 9.83
C MET A 482 -21.30 -1.69 8.76
N SER A 483 -22.23 -1.45 7.83
CA SER A 483 -22.65 -2.44 6.84
C SER A 483 -23.20 -1.73 5.60
N GLY A 484 -23.05 -2.37 4.43
CA GLY A 484 -23.22 -1.75 3.12
C GLY A 484 -21.86 -1.48 2.46
N PRO A 485 -21.83 -0.89 1.25
CA PRO A 485 -20.60 -0.57 0.53
C PRO A 485 -19.64 0.31 1.35
N ASP A 486 -20.18 1.33 2.02
CA ASP A 486 -19.42 2.27 2.86
C ASP A 486 -19.18 1.74 4.30
N GLY A 487 -19.43 0.44 4.53
CA GLY A 487 -19.49 -0.17 5.86
C GLY A 487 -18.14 -0.64 6.38
N GLY A 488 -17.41 0.22 7.09
CA GLY A 488 -16.07 -0.11 7.62
C GLY A 488 -16.01 -1.30 8.59
N GLY A 489 -17.10 -1.76 9.19
CA GLY A 489 -17.04 -2.83 10.20
C GLY A 489 -16.39 -2.36 11.52
N ALA A 490 -15.95 -3.30 12.36
CA ALA A 490 -15.41 -2.95 13.69
C ALA A 490 -14.03 -2.27 13.59
N VAL A 491 -13.78 -1.33 14.49
CA VAL A 491 -12.46 -0.69 14.66
C VAL A 491 -11.54 -1.66 15.43
N THR A 492 -10.32 -1.81 14.94
CA THR A 492 -9.29 -2.71 15.48
C THR A 492 -8.10 -1.95 16.09
N CYS A 493 -7.81 -0.76 15.57
CA CYS A 493 -6.64 0.03 15.89
C CYS A 493 -6.88 1.52 15.58
N SER A 494 -6.05 2.38 16.16
CA SER A 494 -6.08 3.82 15.95
C SER A 494 -4.68 4.39 15.72
N ALA A 495 -4.64 5.64 15.28
CA ALA A 495 -3.45 6.47 15.29
C ALA A 495 -3.83 7.96 15.25
N SER A 496 -2.89 8.81 15.61
CA SER A 496 -2.93 10.27 15.49
C SER A 496 -1.64 10.78 14.86
N LEU A 497 -1.65 11.97 14.26
CA LEU A 497 -0.46 12.54 13.62
C LEU A 497 -0.10 13.94 14.16
N PRO A 498 1.19 14.18 14.49
CA PRO A 498 1.71 15.51 14.80
C PRO A 498 1.42 16.58 13.75
N THR A 499 1.36 16.19 12.47
CA THR A 499 1.13 17.09 11.33
C THR A 499 -0.34 17.45 11.10
N THR A 500 -1.27 16.72 11.72
CA THR A 500 -2.73 16.97 11.63
C THR A 500 -3.36 16.84 13.02
N PRO A 501 -3.02 17.73 13.97
CA PRO A 501 -3.54 17.70 15.32
C PRO A 501 -5.08 17.84 15.34
N GLY A 502 -5.74 17.12 16.24
CA GLY A 502 -7.21 17.09 16.34
C GLY A 502 -7.90 16.11 15.38
N LEU A 503 -7.14 15.40 14.53
CA LEU A 503 -7.65 14.26 13.76
C LEU A 503 -7.20 12.93 14.38
N VAL A 504 -8.10 11.96 14.34
CA VAL A 504 -7.83 10.55 14.67
C VAL A 504 -8.15 9.66 13.47
N TYR A 505 -7.33 8.64 13.29
CA TYR A 505 -7.45 7.63 12.25
C TYR A 505 -7.85 6.33 12.91
N PHE A 506 -8.88 5.65 12.40
CA PHE A 506 -9.30 4.32 12.87
C PHE A 506 -9.11 3.29 11.76
N GLY A 507 -8.36 2.24 12.02
CA GLY A 507 -8.24 1.08 11.15
C GLY A 507 -9.32 0.06 11.48
N HIS A 508 -9.84 -0.63 10.46
CA HIS A 508 -10.98 -1.52 10.61
C HIS A 508 -10.74 -2.97 10.14
N GLU A 509 -11.58 -3.88 10.65
CA GLU A 509 -11.61 -5.29 10.24
C GLU A 509 -11.89 -5.50 8.74
N SER A 510 -12.53 -4.55 8.07
CA SER A 510 -12.79 -4.60 6.62
C SER A 510 -11.60 -4.21 5.75
N GLY A 511 -10.48 -3.74 6.34
CA GLY A 511 -9.35 -3.17 5.61
C GLY A 511 -9.46 -1.67 5.34
N HIS A 512 -10.54 -1.01 5.79
CA HIS A 512 -10.72 0.44 5.69
C HIS A 512 -9.94 1.22 6.75
N ILE A 513 -9.63 2.48 6.45
CA ILE A 513 -9.32 3.55 7.42
C ILE A 513 -10.45 4.58 7.38
N SER A 514 -10.94 5.01 8.56
CA SER A 514 -11.78 6.20 8.69
C SER A 514 -11.07 7.31 9.46
N VAL A 515 -11.33 8.56 9.09
CA VAL A 515 -10.68 9.77 9.62
C VAL A 515 -11.73 10.63 10.30
N TRP A 516 -11.52 10.98 11.57
CA TRP A 516 -12.49 11.70 12.39
C TRP A 516 -11.87 12.92 13.06
N ASN A 517 -12.67 13.96 13.28
CA ASN A 517 -12.30 15.13 14.08
C ASN A 517 -12.87 15.07 15.51
N GLU A 518 -12.41 15.98 16.39
CA GLU A 518 -12.88 16.10 17.78
C GLU A 518 -14.38 16.44 17.92
N GLN A 519 -15.05 16.81 16.83
CA GLN A 519 -16.48 17.10 16.76
C GLN A 519 -17.33 15.83 16.51
N GLY A 520 -16.70 14.71 16.12
CA GLY A 520 -17.37 13.46 15.78
C GLY A 520 -17.82 13.36 14.34
N GLU A 521 -17.25 14.14 13.44
CA GLU A 521 -17.51 14.08 12.00
C GLU A 521 -16.51 13.12 11.35
N CYS A 522 -17.00 12.14 10.58
CA CYS A 522 -16.18 11.29 9.74
C CYS A 522 -15.87 12.05 8.44
N LEU A 523 -14.62 12.46 8.27
CA LEU A 523 -14.15 13.29 7.16
C LEU A 523 -13.81 12.46 5.91
N GLU A 524 -13.28 11.25 6.11
CA GLU A 524 -12.85 10.34 5.06
C GLU A 524 -13.04 8.89 5.52
N HIS A 525 -13.42 8.00 4.60
CA HIS A 525 -13.54 6.55 4.83
C HIS A 525 -13.08 5.83 3.57
N ILE A 526 -11.89 5.26 3.59
CA ILE A 526 -11.23 4.70 2.41
C ILE A 526 -10.76 3.27 2.63
N LEU A 527 -10.86 2.44 1.59
CA LEU A 527 -10.35 1.08 1.61
C LEU A 527 -8.87 1.08 1.20
N VAL A 528 -8.01 0.65 2.12
CA VAL A 528 -6.55 0.69 1.94
C VAL A 528 -5.91 -0.69 1.86
N SER A 529 -6.69 -1.75 2.07
CA SER A 529 -6.22 -3.13 2.14
C SER A 529 -7.39 -4.09 1.90
N SER A 530 -7.20 -5.16 1.14
CA SER A 530 -8.18 -6.28 1.08
C SER A 530 -8.14 -7.19 2.32
N SER A 531 -7.18 -6.96 3.21
CA SER A 531 -6.96 -7.67 4.47
C SER A 531 -7.25 -6.76 5.66
N PRO A 532 -7.85 -7.27 6.77
CA PRO A 532 -8.11 -6.50 7.98
C PRO A 532 -6.90 -5.70 8.45
N ILE A 533 -7.08 -4.41 8.77
CA ILE A 533 -6.07 -3.66 9.50
C ILE A 533 -6.13 -4.13 10.95
N MET A 534 -4.98 -4.43 11.54
CA MET A 534 -4.88 -5.05 12.87
C MET A 534 -4.07 -4.20 13.84
N SER A 535 -3.19 -3.34 13.33
CA SER A 535 -2.43 -2.37 14.11
C SER A 535 -2.18 -1.10 13.29
N MET A 536 -2.02 0.03 13.97
CA MET A 536 -1.73 1.31 13.33
C MET A 536 -0.93 2.18 14.30
N THR A 537 -0.11 3.08 13.79
CA THR A 537 0.59 4.09 14.60
C THR A 537 0.98 5.30 13.75
N GLY A 538 1.07 6.47 14.38
CA GLY A 538 1.52 7.71 13.76
C GLY A 538 3.04 7.83 13.84
N VAL A 539 3.72 7.69 12.71
CA VAL A 539 5.19 7.80 12.62
C VAL A 539 5.54 9.12 11.96
N LEU A 540 5.95 10.10 12.78
CA LEU A 540 6.36 11.45 12.37
C LEU A 540 5.27 12.23 11.60
N ASN A 541 5.16 12.04 10.28
CA ASN A 541 4.15 12.65 9.39
C ASN A 541 3.35 11.61 8.57
N ALA A 542 3.46 10.32 8.92
CA ALA A 542 2.90 9.21 8.15
C ALA A 542 2.12 8.24 9.05
N ILE A 543 0.95 7.81 8.59
CA ILE A 543 0.23 6.68 9.21
C ILE A 543 0.88 5.39 8.72
N TRP A 544 1.36 4.56 9.65
CA TRP A 544 1.80 3.20 9.37
C TRP A 544 0.74 2.23 9.85
N SER A 545 0.33 1.29 8.99
CA SER A 545 -0.75 0.33 9.24
C SER A 545 -0.25 -1.09 8.99
N GLY A 546 -0.49 -1.99 9.95
CA GLY A 546 -0.16 -3.41 9.87
C GLY A 546 -1.41 -4.26 9.69
N THR A 547 -1.35 -5.25 8.79
CA THR A 547 -2.51 -6.08 8.42
C THR A 547 -2.47 -7.49 9.00
N ARG A 548 -3.61 -8.18 8.94
CA ARG A 548 -3.77 -9.58 9.41
C ARG A 548 -2.91 -10.60 8.64
N ASP A 549 -2.52 -10.28 7.41
CA ASP A 549 -1.70 -11.10 6.51
C ASP A 549 -0.24 -10.63 6.43
N GLY A 550 0.24 -9.88 7.43
CA GLY A 550 1.67 -9.57 7.58
C GLY A 550 2.19 -8.43 6.70
N ARG A 551 1.32 -7.65 6.05
CA ARG A 551 1.70 -6.51 5.22
C ARG A 551 1.76 -5.23 6.06
N MET A 552 2.72 -4.38 5.72
CA MET A 552 2.81 -3.02 6.25
C MET A 552 2.47 -2.04 5.14
N ILE A 553 1.63 -1.06 5.46
CA ILE A 553 1.18 0.01 4.56
C ILE A 553 1.55 1.35 5.17
N VAL A 554 2.03 2.30 4.37
CA VAL A 554 2.31 3.67 4.81
C VAL A 554 1.52 4.65 3.97
N HIS A 555 0.76 5.49 4.68
CA HIS A 555 -0.03 6.59 4.11
C HIS A 555 0.54 7.93 4.59
N LEU A 556 0.66 8.87 3.66
CA LEU A 556 0.87 10.28 4.03
C LEU A 556 -0.49 10.96 4.11
N ALA A 557 -0.74 11.59 5.26
CA ALA A 557 -1.86 12.50 5.41
C ALA A 557 -1.48 13.86 4.80
N ASN A 558 -2.26 14.31 3.82
CA ASN A 558 -2.28 15.71 3.41
C ASN A 558 -3.61 16.34 3.87
N SER A 559 -3.83 17.63 3.57
CA SER A 559 -5.00 18.37 4.01
C SER A 559 -6.34 17.96 3.38
N GLN A 560 -6.37 16.98 2.47
CA GLN A 560 -7.59 16.53 1.78
C GLN A 560 -7.78 15.00 1.74
N HIS A 561 -6.71 14.21 1.59
CA HIS A 561 -6.80 12.75 1.44
C HIS A 561 -5.58 11.99 2.01
N LEU A 562 -5.81 10.78 2.51
CA LEU A 562 -4.76 9.78 2.75
C LEU A 562 -4.21 9.22 1.43
N ARG A 563 -2.91 9.41 1.18
CA ARG A 563 -2.22 8.84 0.01
C ARG A 563 -1.32 7.68 0.41
N MET A 564 -1.58 6.48 -0.10
CA MET A 564 -0.65 5.35 0.03
C MET A 564 0.66 5.66 -0.71
N VAL A 565 1.78 5.54 0.00
CA VAL A 565 3.13 5.74 -0.57
C VAL A 565 4.00 4.49 -0.50
N LYS A 566 3.74 3.59 0.45
CA LYS A 566 4.55 2.38 0.67
C LYS A 566 3.70 1.16 1.04
N LEU A 567 4.07 -0.01 0.55
CA LEU A 567 3.43 -1.30 0.87
C LEU A 567 4.46 -2.44 0.77
N TRP A 568 4.70 -3.22 1.82
CA TRP A 568 5.57 -4.39 1.73
C TRP A 568 5.10 -5.54 2.62
N GLN A 569 5.56 -6.76 2.32
CA GLN A 569 5.42 -7.90 3.21
C GLN A 569 6.44 -7.75 4.34
N ALA A 570 5.97 -7.38 5.53
CA ALA A 570 6.82 -7.09 6.70
C ALA A 570 7.02 -8.33 7.58
N HIS A 571 6.00 -9.18 7.66
CA HIS A 571 5.92 -10.39 8.47
C HIS A 571 5.24 -11.51 7.69
N ARG A 572 5.29 -12.75 8.20
CA ARG A 572 4.55 -13.87 7.59
C ARG A 572 3.09 -13.92 8.03
N ASP A 573 2.84 -13.49 9.26
CA ASP A 573 1.54 -13.53 9.91
C ASP A 573 1.14 -12.13 10.45
N ASN A 574 -0.07 -12.05 11.00
CA ASN A 574 -0.71 -10.86 11.57
C ASN A 574 0.23 -9.92 12.35
N ILE A 575 0.31 -8.66 11.90
CA ILE A 575 0.95 -7.57 12.64
C ILE A 575 -0.05 -7.03 13.65
N PHE A 576 0.03 -7.52 14.89
CA PHE A 576 -0.91 -7.15 15.95
C PHE A 576 -0.51 -5.88 16.72
N SER A 577 0.72 -5.37 16.54
CA SER A 577 1.15 -4.12 17.16
C SER A 577 2.22 -3.40 16.32
N LEU A 578 2.09 -2.08 16.23
CA LEU A 578 3.10 -1.16 15.69
C LEU A 578 3.49 -0.19 16.80
N LEU A 579 4.80 -0.02 16.97
CA LEU A 579 5.39 0.73 18.06
C LEU A 579 6.25 1.88 17.51
N PHE A 580 5.87 3.09 17.89
CA PHE A 580 6.64 4.31 17.72
C PHE A 580 6.27 5.26 18.88
N ASP A 581 7.26 5.82 19.57
CA ASP A 581 7.05 6.77 20.66
C ASP A 581 7.70 8.11 20.29
N GLY A 582 6.86 9.13 20.07
CA GLY A 582 7.32 10.46 19.68
C GLY A 582 8.01 11.26 20.78
N TYR A 583 7.79 10.95 22.07
CA TYR A 583 8.57 11.53 23.17
C TYR A 583 10.05 11.10 23.09
N SER A 584 10.31 9.91 22.52
CA SER A 584 11.67 9.37 22.40
C SER A 584 12.56 10.07 21.36
N ILE A 585 12.03 10.99 20.54
CA ILE A 585 12.80 11.72 19.51
C ILE A 585 13.97 12.52 20.09
N ASN A 586 13.86 12.99 21.33
CA ASN A 586 14.89 13.78 21.99
C ASN A 586 16.04 12.95 22.62
N THR A 587 16.04 11.63 22.45
CA THR A 587 17.00 10.70 23.11
C THR A 587 18.44 10.73 22.56
N GLN A 588 18.78 11.68 21.67
CA GLN A 588 20.05 11.73 20.94
C GLN A 588 20.37 10.47 20.11
N ALA A 589 19.38 9.59 19.89
CA ALA A 589 19.56 8.37 19.10
C ALA A 589 19.94 8.71 17.64
N PRO A 590 20.96 8.05 17.07
CA PRO A 590 21.44 8.36 15.71
C PRO A 590 20.40 7.99 14.64
N GLU A 591 19.61 6.95 14.91
CA GLU A 591 18.55 6.41 14.06
C GLU A 591 17.20 6.60 14.75
N ILE A 592 16.15 6.87 13.96
CA ILE A 592 14.77 6.93 14.44
C ILE A 592 14.07 5.70 13.89
N MET A 593 13.54 4.86 14.78
CA MET A 593 13.06 3.52 14.44
C MET A 593 11.58 3.37 14.79
N ALA A 594 10.86 2.63 13.94
CA ALA A 594 9.57 2.04 14.27
C ALA A 594 9.74 0.53 14.40
N CYS A 595 8.94 -0.14 15.24
CA CYS A 595 8.97 -1.59 15.42
C CYS A 595 7.60 -2.21 15.16
N SER A 596 7.56 -3.32 14.43
CA SER A 596 6.36 -4.15 14.28
C SER A 596 6.49 -5.45 15.08
N LEU A 597 5.40 -5.86 15.72
CA LEU A 597 5.28 -7.14 16.41
C LEU A 597 4.24 -8.01 15.68
N SER A 598 4.60 -9.26 15.39
CA SER A 598 3.71 -10.20 14.68
C SER A 598 3.56 -11.52 15.41
N THR A 599 2.45 -12.21 15.13
CA THR A 599 2.19 -13.58 15.60
C THR A 599 3.15 -14.61 15.01
N ASP A 600 3.99 -14.25 14.03
CA ASP A 600 5.15 -15.05 13.60
C ASP A 600 6.29 -15.09 14.65
N ASN A 601 6.13 -14.34 15.75
CA ASN A 601 7.03 -14.21 16.90
C ASN A 601 8.32 -13.42 16.60
N TYR A 602 8.29 -12.52 15.62
CA TYR A 602 9.35 -11.55 15.39
C TYR A 602 8.95 -10.13 15.83
N ALA A 603 9.93 -9.40 16.36
CA ALA A 603 9.92 -7.94 16.45
C ALA A 603 10.87 -7.38 15.38
N THR A 604 10.35 -6.68 14.37
CA THR A 604 11.15 -6.17 13.24
C THR A 604 11.20 -4.65 13.24
N PHE A 605 12.39 -4.09 13.00
CA PHE A 605 12.67 -2.66 13.10
C PHE A 605 12.86 -2.02 11.72
N TRP A 606 12.31 -0.83 11.58
CA TRP A 606 12.22 -0.09 10.31
C TRP A 606 12.74 1.33 10.47
N ASP A 607 13.27 1.90 9.38
CA ASP A 607 13.58 3.34 9.31
C ASP A 607 12.29 4.15 9.33
N ALA A 608 12.00 4.79 10.46
CA ALA A 608 10.83 5.64 10.66
C ALA A 608 10.85 6.91 9.79
N THR A 609 12.02 7.31 9.30
CA THR A 609 12.20 8.55 8.53
C THR A 609 12.00 8.36 7.02
N LEU A 610 11.90 7.12 6.55
CA LEU A 610 11.84 6.76 5.12
C LEU A 610 12.98 7.40 4.31
N SER A 611 14.19 7.47 4.90
CA SER A 611 15.33 8.24 4.39
C SER A 611 15.69 7.86 2.96
N LYS A 612 15.80 6.55 2.67
CA LYS A 612 16.12 6.04 1.35
C LYS A 612 15.05 6.38 0.31
N ASP A 613 13.76 6.33 0.68
CA ASP A 613 12.67 6.73 -0.23
C ASP A 613 12.74 8.22 -0.58
N TRP A 614 12.96 9.07 0.43
CA TRP A 614 13.09 10.52 0.24
C TRP A 614 14.30 10.84 -0.63
N ILE A 615 15.48 10.30 -0.30
CA ILE A 615 16.73 10.54 -1.04
C ILE A 615 16.61 10.02 -2.48
N ASN A 616 16.03 8.84 -2.69
CA ASN A 616 15.84 8.30 -4.05
C ASN A 616 14.88 9.16 -4.88
N ALA A 617 13.80 9.70 -4.28
CA ALA A 617 12.90 10.62 -4.96
C ALA A 617 13.58 11.95 -5.30
N GLU A 618 14.33 12.51 -4.34
CA GLU A 618 15.11 13.74 -4.50
C GLU A 618 16.14 13.62 -5.63
N VAL A 619 16.96 12.56 -5.62
CA VAL A 619 17.93 12.27 -6.68
C VAL A 619 17.21 12.05 -8.02
N SER A 620 16.12 11.27 -8.06
CA SER A 620 15.37 11.03 -9.29
C SER A 620 14.80 12.32 -9.91
N SER A 621 14.42 13.31 -9.08
CA SER A 621 13.93 14.61 -9.55
C SER A 621 15.01 15.48 -10.21
N LYS A 622 16.29 15.20 -9.92
CA LYS A 622 17.46 15.93 -10.41
C LYS A 622 18.19 15.19 -11.54
N ALA A 623 17.48 14.32 -12.27
CA ALA A 623 18.05 13.46 -13.31
C ALA A 623 18.83 14.22 -14.39
N ASP A 624 18.38 15.43 -14.76
CA ASP A 624 19.02 16.26 -15.78
C ASP A 624 20.42 16.76 -15.38
N LEU A 625 20.78 16.69 -14.08
CA LEU A 625 22.11 17.07 -13.57
C LEU A 625 23.17 15.97 -13.71
N TYR A 626 22.75 14.71 -13.95
CA TYR A 626 23.65 13.56 -13.99
C TYR A 626 23.39 12.58 -15.14
N SER A 627 22.39 12.82 -15.98
CA SER A 627 22.06 11.91 -17.08
C SER A 627 21.90 12.65 -18.40
N THR A 628 22.35 11.99 -19.47
CA THR A 628 22.04 12.37 -20.85
C THR A 628 20.90 11.49 -21.36
N SER A 629 20.25 11.90 -22.44
CA SER A 629 19.09 11.18 -22.99
C SER A 629 19.17 11.02 -24.49
N SER A 630 18.81 9.82 -24.98
CA SER A 630 18.61 9.51 -26.40
C SER A 630 17.16 9.12 -26.68
N SER A 631 16.75 9.18 -27.95
CA SER A 631 15.45 8.66 -28.39
C SER A 631 15.58 7.22 -28.90
N LEU A 632 14.66 6.37 -28.48
CA LEU A 632 14.52 4.97 -28.87
C LEU A 632 13.12 4.77 -29.46
N ARG A 633 13.02 4.15 -30.63
CA ARG A 633 11.76 3.86 -31.32
C ARG A 633 11.37 2.40 -31.15
N ALA A 634 10.13 2.14 -30.74
CA ALA A 634 9.64 0.77 -30.57
C ALA A 634 8.37 0.52 -31.39
N LEU A 635 8.33 -0.56 -32.16
CA LEU A 635 7.12 -1.14 -32.72
C LEU A 635 6.59 -2.19 -31.74
N VAL A 636 5.31 -2.08 -31.36
CA VAL A 636 4.60 -3.10 -30.58
C VAL A 636 3.39 -3.57 -31.39
N MET A 637 3.20 -4.87 -31.52
CA MET A 637 2.07 -5.49 -32.21
C MET A 637 1.38 -6.49 -31.29
N THR A 638 0.05 -6.47 -31.25
CA THR A 638 -0.78 -7.52 -30.66
C THR A 638 -1.66 -8.21 -31.70
N PHE A 639 -1.85 -9.53 -31.56
CA PHE A 639 -2.77 -10.29 -32.41
C PHE A 639 -3.24 -11.58 -31.72
N ASN A 640 -4.54 -11.68 -31.43
CA ASN A 640 -5.16 -12.96 -31.12
C ASN A 640 -5.27 -13.79 -32.42
N LEU A 641 -4.56 -14.91 -32.46
CA LEU A 641 -4.40 -15.73 -33.67
C LEU A 641 -5.55 -16.70 -33.92
N ASP A 642 -6.45 -16.95 -32.96
CA ASP A 642 -7.53 -17.95 -33.08
C ASP A 642 -6.99 -19.30 -33.63
N ALA A 643 -5.87 -19.75 -33.05
CA ALA A 643 -5.10 -20.94 -33.44
C ALA A 643 -4.56 -20.97 -34.89
N ALA A 644 -4.49 -19.85 -35.60
CA ALA A 644 -3.89 -19.77 -36.93
C ALA A 644 -2.38 -20.10 -36.93
N ALA A 645 -1.93 -20.79 -37.97
CA ALA A 645 -0.54 -21.09 -38.27
C ALA A 645 0.02 -20.09 -39.29
N PRO A 646 1.35 -19.94 -39.41
CA PRO A 646 1.95 -19.04 -40.41
C PRO A 646 1.67 -19.44 -41.86
N ALA A 647 1.22 -20.67 -42.11
CA ALA A 647 0.82 -21.15 -43.42
C ALA A 647 -0.55 -20.60 -43.85
N ASP A 648 -1.41 -20.24 -42.90
CA ASP A 648 -2.77 -19.76 -43.16
C ASP A 648 -2.78 -18.31 -43.65
N LEU A 649 -1.63 -17.62 -43.57
CA LEU A 649 -1.42 -16.29 -44.17
C LEU A 649 -1.37 -16.33 -45.71
N PHE A 650 -1.20 -17.50 -46.34
CA PHE A 650 -1.16 -17.64 -47.78
C PHE A 650 -2.57 -17.89 -48.36
N GLY A 651 -2.83 -17.35 -49.56
CA GLY A 651 -4.08 -17.57 -50.30
C GLY A 651 -5.05 -16.38 -50.32
N MET A 652 -4.96 -15.47 -49.34
CA MET A 652 -5.75 -14.23 -49.30
C MET A 652 -4.84 -13.00 -49.36
N VAL A 653 -5.16 -12.05 -50.24
CA VAL A 653 -4.33 -10.86 -50.53
C VAL A 653 -4.04 -10.03 -49.27
N ASP A 654 -5.04 -9.85 -48.40
CA ASP A 654 -4.88 -9.09 -47.16
C ASP A 654 -3.89 -9.73 -46.16
N ASN A 655 -3.69 -11.04 -46.24
CA ASN A 655 -2.85 -11.79 -45.30
C ASN A 655 -1.40 -11.92 -45.78
N MET A 656 -1.18 -12.05 -47.10
CA MET A 656 0.13 -12.43 -47.67
C MET A 656 1.29 -11.51 -47.28
N ASP A 657 1.08 -10.20 -47.27
CA ASP A 657 2.11 -9.20 -46.92
C ASP A 657 1.87 -8.53 -45.55
N LEU A 658 0.96 -9.05 -44.71
CA LEU A 658 0.57 -8.44 -43.43
C LEU A 658 1.76 -7.94 -42.59
N PHE A 659 2.66 -8.85 -42.22
CA PHE A 659 3.83 -8.51 -41.39
C PHE A 659 4.79 -7.55 -42.09
N GLN A 660 4.91 -7.62 -43.42
CA GLN A 660 5.75 -6.67 -44.16
C GLN A 660 5.16 -5.26 -44.15
N ARG A 661 3.83 -5.13 -44.32
CA ARG A 661 3.12 -3.84 -44.25
C ARG A 661 3.24 -3.23 -42.85
N ILE A 662 3.07 -4.03 -41.79
CA ILE A 662 3.26 -3.62 -40.40
C ILE A 662 4.68 -3.09 -40.19
N LEU A 663 5.70 -3.90 -40.51
CA LEU A 663 7.12 -3.56 -40.34
C LEU A 663 7.50 -2.29 -41.11
N ARG A 664 7.16 -2.18 -42.40
CA ARG A 664 7.42 -0.98 -43.22
C ARG A 664 6.73 0.26 -42.64
N SER A 665 5.51 0.13 -42.13
CA SER A 665 4.75 1.27 -41.57
C SER A 665 5.31 1.81 -40.25
N SER A 666 6.22 1.08 -39.60
CA SER A 666 6.94 1.53 -38.40
C SER A 666 8.22 2.31 -38.73
N CYS A 667 8.66 2.32 -39.99
CA CYS A 667 9.79 3.12 -40.43
C CYS A 667 9.40 4.60 -40.50
N SER A 668 10.31 5.50 -40.10
CA SER A 668 10.14 6.95 -40.27
C SER A 668 10.87 7.40 -41.53
N THR A 669 10.30 8.31 -42.30
CA THR A 669 11.00 8.92 -43.44
C THR A 669 11.73 10.17 -42.99
N THR A 670 13.05 10.22 -43.19
CA THR A 670 13.87 11.42 -42.98
C THR A 670 14.31 11.94 -44.33
N GLN A 671 14.15 13.24 -44.57
CA GLN A 671 14.70 13.92 -45.74
C GLN A 671 16.09 14.46 -45.44
N ASN A 672 17.03 14.23 -46.35
CA ASN A 672 18.35 14.83 -46.34
C ASN A 672 18.29 16.27 -46.89
N PRO A 673 19.30 17.13 -46.61
CA PRO A 673 19.37 18.48 -47.16
C PRO A 673 19.43 18.56 -48.70
N ASP A 674 19.78 17.45 -49.37
CA ASP A 674 19.83 17.32 -50.84
C ASP A 674 18.47 16.89 -51.46
N GLY A 675 17.43 16.71 -50.64
CA GLY A 675 16.11 16.27 -51.08
C GLY A 675 15.95 14.75 -51.25
N SER A 676 17.01 13.96 -51.09
CA SER A 676 16.89 12.51 -50.97
C SER A 676 16.19 12.14 -49.65
N SER A 677 15.60 10.95 -49.57
CA SER A 677 14.97 10.49 -48.31
C SER A 677 15.36 9.06 -48.00
N PHE A 678 15.54 8.76 -46.72
CA PHE A 678 15.86 7.42 -46.22
C PHE A 678 14.88 7.01 -45.11
N GLN A 679 14.66 5.70 -45.00
CA GLN A 679 13.80 5.12 -43.97
C GLN A 679 14.63 4.77 -42.74
N VAL A 680 14.25 5.33 -41.60
CA VAL A 680 14.77 4.99 -40.28
C VAL A 680 13.90 3.88 -39.68
N PRO A 681 14.42 2.66 -39.47
CA PRO A 681 13.68 1.58 -38.83
C PRO A 681 13.35 1.93 -37.35
N PRO A 682 12.46 1.17 -36.69
CA PRO A 682 12.45 1.15 -35.22
C PRO A 682 13.79 0.63 -34.67
N ASP A 683 13.99 0.73 -33.36
CA ASP A 683 15.13 0.16 -32.65
C ASP A 683 14.76 -1.17 -31.97
N VAL A 684 13.50 -1.29 -31.54
CA VAL A 684 12.91 -2.47 -30.88
C VAL A 684 11.62 -2.86 -31.61
N ILE A 685 11.38 -4.16 -31.80
CA ILE A 685 10.15 -4.70 -32.38
C ILE A 685 9.61 -5.79 -31.45
N VAL A 686 8.35 -5.68 -31.05
CA VAL A 686 7.68 -6.59 -30.11
C VAL A 686 6.45 -7.19 -30.77
N PHE A 687 6.42 -8.52 -30.86
CA PHE A 687 5.24 -9.29 -31.27
C PHE A 687 4.63 -9.96 -30.04
N SER A 688 3.36 -9.67 -29.75
CA SER A 688 2.57 -10.22 -28.65
C SER A 688 1.37 -10.97 -29.22
N PHE A 689 1.41 -12.29 -29.26
CA PHE A 689 0.29 -13.10 -29.75
C PHE A 689 -0.49 -13.75 -28.60
N GLN A 690 -1.78 -13.98 -28.85
CA GLN A 690 -2.70 -14.75 -28.02
C GLN A 690 -3.26 -15.91 -28.86
N GLU A 691 -3.76 -16.96 -28.21
CA GLU A 691 -4.34 -18.16 -28.83
C GLU A 691 -3.50 -18.78 -29.97
N LEU A 692 -2.16 -18.80 -29.84
CA LEU A 692 -1.26 -19.44 -30.81
C LEU A 692 -1.49 -20.96 -30.92
N VAL A 693 -2.08 -21.55 -29.89
CA VAL A 693 -2.54 -22.94 -29.86
C VAL A 693 -4.05 -22.96 -29.67
N ASP A 694 -4.68 -23.96 -30.28
CA ASP A 694 -6.08 -24.31 -30.06
C ASP A 694 -6.34 -24.61 -28.57
N LEU A 695 -7.28 -23.85 -27.98
CA LEU A 695 -7.69 -23.99 -26.58
C LEU A 695 -8.89 -24.95 -26.42
N GLU A 696 -9.58 -25.31 -27.50
CA GLU A 696 -10.74 -26.22 -27.50
C GLU A 696 -10.31 -27.70 -27.51
N ASP A 697 -9.13 -28.04 -28.05
CA ASP A 697 -8.55 -29.40 -27.92
C ASP A 697 -8.08 -29.68 -26.47
N LYS A 698 -9.05 -30.03 -25.62
CA LYS A 698 -8.86 -30.45 -24.22
C LYS A 698 -7.84 -31.59 -24.09
N ARG A 699 -7.67 -32.45 -25.11
CA ARG A 699 -6.83 -33.66 -25.06
C ARG A 699 -5.35 -33.36 -25.25
N GLN A 700 -5.00 -32.45 -26.17
CA GLN A 700 -3.62 -31.95 -26.29
C GLN A 700 -3.25 -31.03 -25.12
N THR A 701 -4.18 -30.18 -24.71
CA THR A 701 -4.01 -29.22 -23.63
C THR A 701 -3.72 -29.93 -22.30
N ALA A 702 -4.52 -30.94 -21.92
CA ALA A 702 -4.27 -31.75 -20.71
C ALA A 702 -2.92 -32.48 -20.72
N LYS A 703 -2.48 -33.03 -21.87
CA LYS A 703 -1.19 -33.73 -21.99
C LYS A 703 0.01 -32.82 -21.74
N ARG A 704 -0.06 -31.54 -22.14
CA ARG A 704 1.04 -30.57 -21.91
C ARG A 704 1.13 -30.15 -20.44
N PHE A 705 0.00 -30.08 -19.73
CA PHE A 705 -0.03 -29.69 -18.33
C PHE A 705 0.49 -30.75 -17.35
N LEU A 706 0.32 -32.05 -17.65
CA LEU A 706 0.70 -33.14 -16.73
C LEU A 706 2.20 -33.48 -16.71
N LEU A 707 3.00 -33.01 -17.67
CA LEU A 707 4.41 -33.40 -17.85
C LEU A 707 5.41 -32.23 -17.75
N GLY A 708 4.93 -30.98 -17.76
CA GLY A 708 5.77 -29.76 -17.76
C GLY A 708 6.23 -29.29 -16.37
N GLY A 709 7.01 -30.11 -15.67
CA GLY A 709 7.55 -29.77 -14.34
C GLY A 709 8.60 -28.63 -14.37
N SER A 710 8.55 -27.75 -13.37
CA SER A 710 9.38 -26.54 -13.27
C SER A 710 10.88 -26.81 -13.04
N LYS A 711 11.73 -26.12 -13.80
CA LYS A 711 13.14 -25.84 -13.45
C LYS A 711 13.53 -24.43 -13.87
N GLN A 712 13.57 -23.50 -12.92
CA GLN A 712 14.28 -22.22 -13.07
C GLN A 712 15.75 -22.48 -13.39
N ARG A 713 16.37 -21.71 -14.30
CA ARG A 713 17.82 -21.50 -14.25
C ARG A 713 18.31 -20.20 -14.87
N ARG A 714 19.45 -19.76 -14.34
CA ARG A 714 20.19 -18.51 -14.61
C ARG A 714 20.71 -18.46 -16.05
N GLY A 715 20.66 -17.27 -16.64
CA GLY A 715 21.34 -16.99 -17.92
C GLY A 715 22.84 -16.76 -17.76
N THR A 716 23.58 -17.17 -18.79
CA THR A 716 24.91 -16.67 -19.12
C THR A 716 24.94 -16.48 -20.64
N GLY A 717 25.26 -15.27 -21.12
CA GLY A 717 25.10 -14.91 -22.53
C GLY A 717 26.01 -15.70 -23.47
N LYS A 718 25.43 -16.68 -24.16
CA LYS A 718 25.86 -17.23 -25.46
C LYS A 718 24.73 -18.10 -26.00
N GLU A 719 23.91 -17.52 -26.88
CA GLU A 719 22.84 -18.27 -27.56
C GLU A 719 23.44 -19.43 -28.35
N SER A 720 22.90 -20.63 -28.14
CA SER A 720 23.23 -21.82 -28.93
C SER A 720 21.97 -22.37 -29.60
N ALA A 721 22.14 -23.16 -30.66
CA ALA A 721 21.02 -23.71 -31.44
C ALA A 721 20.08 -24.63 -30.61
N GLU A 722 20.52 -25.08 -29.42
CA GLU A 722 19.82 -26.02 -28.55
C GLU A 722 18.54 -25.44 -27.92
N GLU A 723 18.45 -24.12 -27.70
CA GLU A 723 17.23 -23.51 -27.14
C GLU A 723 16.08 -23.48 -28.16
N ARG A 724 16.39 -23.33 -29.45
CA ARG A 724 15.40 -23.37 -30.54
C ARG A 724 14.72 -24.73 -30.67
N GLU A 725 15.36 -25.80 -30.18
CA GLU A 725 14.85 -27.17 -30.26
C GLU A 725 13.76 -27.49 -29.22
N ARG A 726 13.55 -26.62 -28.22
CA ARG A 726 12.61 -26.85 -27.11
C ARG A 726 11.23 -26.18 -27.26
N LEU A 727 11.07 -25.26 -28.22
CA LEU A 727 9.79 -24.61 -28.50
C LEU A 727 8.82 -25.59 -29.18
N PRO A 728 7.56 -25.73 -28.72
CA PRO A 728 6.59 -26.59 -29.39
C PRO A 728 6.38 -26.15 -30.85
N SER A 729 6.18 -27.11 -31.76
CA SER A 729 6.25 -26.92 -33.23
C SER A 729 5.61 -25.63 -33.77
N ARG A 730 4.42 -25.24 -33.29
CA ARG A 730 3.73 -24.00 -33.71
C ARG A 730 4.47 -22.72 -33.29
N TYR A 731 4.99 -22.66 -32.07
CA TYR A 731 5.77 -21.51 -31.59
C TYR A 731 7.04 -21.32 -32.41
N ARG A 732 7.74 -22.42 -32.71
CA ARG A 732 8.91 -22.40 -33.57
C ARG A 732 8.58 -21.96 -35.00
N ALA A 733 7.49 -22.45 -35.58
CA ALA A 733 7.04 -22.04 -36.92
C ALA A 733 6.74 -20.53 -36.98
N TRP A 734 6.06 -19.97 -35.97
CA TRP A 734 5.83 -18.53 -35.87
C TRP A 734 7.13 -17.75 -35.66
N LEU A 735 8.03 -18.19 -34.78
CA LEU A 735 9.35 -17.57 -34.57
C LEU A 735 10.18 -17.53 -35.85
N ASP A 736 10.35 -18.67 -36.54
CA ASP A 736 11.14 -18.78 -37.77
C ASP A 736 10.57 -17.87 -38.88
N LYS A 737 9.25 -17.71 -38.95
CA LYS A 737 8.57 -16.79 -39.89
C LYS A 737 8.71 -15.32 -39.52
N LEU A 738 8.59 -14.96 -38.24
CA LEU A 738 8.84 -13.59 -37.77
C LEU A 738 10.30 -13.18 -38.04
N VAL A 739 11.26 -14.06 -37.76
CA VAL A 739 12.68 -13.86 -38.08
C VAL A 739 12.87 -13.64 -39.58
N ALA A 740 12.19 -14.40 -40.44
CA ALA A 740 12.23 -14.20 -41.89
C ALA A 740 11.64 -12.84 -42.32
N TYR A 741 10.48 -12.43 -41.80
CA TYR A 741 9.87 -11.14 -42.12
C TYR A 741 10.71 -9.96 -41.66
N VAL A 742 11.26 -10.00 -40.43
CA VAL A 742 12.13 -8.93 -39.92
C VAL A 742 13.39 -8.81 -40.79
N ARG A 743 14.04 -9.93 -41.14
CA ARG A 743 15.22 -9.94 -42.04
C ARG A 743 14.94 -9.49 -43.46
N LEU A 744 13.72 -9.70 -43.97
CA LEU A 744 13.31 -9.29 -45.32
C LEU A 744 13.03 -7.79 -45.42
N VAL A 745 12.59 -7.17 -44.32
CA VAL A 745 12.07 -5.79 -44.33
C VAL A 745 13.02 -4.77 -43.69
N MET A 746 13.76 -5.17 -42.65
CA MET A 746 14.69 -4.27 -41.97
C MET A 746 16.01 -4.15 -42.75
N PRO A 747 16.68 -2.97 -42.76
CA PRO A 747 17.89 -2.78 -43.55
C PRO A 747 19.02 -3.72 -43.14
N PRO A 748 19.74 -4.35 -44.09
CA PRO A 748 20.83 -5.29 -43.77
C PRO A 748 22.03 -4.63 -43.09
N GLU A 749 22.21 -3.31 -43.26
CA GLU A 749 23.21 -2.49 -42.55
C GLU A 749 22.84 -2.26 -41.07
N SER A 750 21.57 -2.50 -40.72
CA SER A 750 20.97 -2.32 -39.40
C SER A 750 20.33 -3.65 -38.94
N PRO A 751 21.12 -4.74 -38.79
CA PRO A 751 20.59 -6.06 -38.51
C PRO A 751 19.86 -6.11 -37.16
N PHE A 752 18.85 -6.96 -37.07
CA PHE A 752 18.11 -7.24 -35.84
C PHE A 752 18.42 -8.64 -35.33
N SER A 753 18.55 -8.74 -34.02
CA SER A 753 18.62 -10.00 -33.28
C SER A 753 17.35 -10.20 -32.47
N VAL A 754 16.96 -11.47 -32.26
CA VAL A 754 15.98 -11.80 -31.22
C VAL A 754 16.67 -11.58 -29.87
N LEU A 755 16.01 -10.88 -28.94
CA LEU A 755 16.52 -10.64 -27.59
C LEU A 755 15.88 -11.58 -26.56
N LEU A 756 14.56 -11.76 -26.66
CA LEU A 756 13.77 -12.59 -25.75
C LEU A 756 12.60 -13.21 -26.50
N THR A 757 12.31 -14.48 -26.20
CA THR A 757 11.07 -15.16 -26.57
C THR A 757 10.49 -15.85 -25.35
N GLU A 758 9.18 -15.68 -25.11
CA GLU A 758 8.50 -16.30 -23.97
C GLU A 758 7.13 -16.85 -24.37
N ASN A 759 6.64 -17.88 -23.68
CA ASN A 759 5.34 -18.48 -23.97
C ASN A 759 4.56 -18.94 -22.72
N LEU A 760 3.23 -18.82 -22.76
CA LEU A 760 2.31 -19.35 -21.75
C LEU A 760 1.06 -19.90 -22.43
N VAL A 761 0.99 -21.21 -22.60
CA VAL A 761 -0.13 -21.99 -23.17
C VAL A 761 -0.50 -21.59 -24.60
N GLY A 762 -1.14 -20.43 -24.80
CA GLY A 762 -1.45 -19.81 -26.08
C GLY A 762 -0.89 -18.39 -26.25
N LEU A 763 -0.38 -17.77 -25.19
CA LEU A 763 0.35 -16.51 -25.29
C LEU A 763 1.76 -16.75 -25.82
N PHE A 764 2.26 -15.83 -26.65
CA PHE A 764 3.63 -15.79 -27.16
C PHE A 764 4.15 -14.35 -27.20
N THR A 765 5.35 -14.11 -26.72
CA THR A 765 6.04 -12.82 -26.87
C THR A 765 7.37 -13.05 -27.58
N CYS A 766 7.68 -12.23 -28.59
CA CYS A 766 8.95 -12.24 -29.29
C CYS A 766 9.46 -10.80 -29.45
N ILE A 767 10.61 -10.50 -28.86
CA ILE A 767 11.27 -9.19 -28.92
C ILE A 767 12.49 -9.29 -29.83
N PHE A 768 12.55 -8.42 -30.84
CA PHE A 768 13.74 -8.15 -31.63
C PHE A 768 14.31 -6.79 -31.24
N VAL A 769 15.65 -6.67 -31.27
CA VAL A 769 16.36 -5.39 -31.08
C VAL A 769 17.44 -5.26 -32.14
N ARG A 770 17.70 -4.03 -32.60
CA ARG A 770 18.82 -3.70 -33.48
C ARG A 770 20.16 -4.11 -32.82
N SER A 771 21.02 -4.81 -33.56
CA SER A 771 22.12 -5.58 -32.97
C SER A 771 23.23 -4.72 -32.34
N ASP A 772 23.35 -3.44 -32.73
CA ASP A 772 24.25 -2.44 -32.12
C ASP A 772 23.83 -2.01 -30.71
N LEU A 773 22.57 -2.24 -30.33
CA LEU A 773 22.06 -1.95 -28.98
C LEU A 773 22.30 -3.10 -28.00
N LEU A 774 22.59 -4.32 -28.47
CA LEU A 774 22.82 -5.48 -27.59
C LEU A 774 23.92 -5.25 -26.52
N PRO A 775 25.06 -4.60 -26.80
CA PRO A 775 26.08 -4.30 -25.77
C PRO A 775 25.61 -3.30 -24.69
N ARG A 776 24.56 -2.53 -24.98
CA ARG A 776 23.92 -1.56 -24.07
C ARG A 776 22.77 -2.18 -23.27
N ILE A 777 22.37 -3.41 -23.59
CA ILE A 777 21.29 -4.11 -22.90
C ILE A 777 21.83 -4.94 -21.74
N ARG A 778 21.14 -4.85 -20.60
CA ARG A 778 21.45 -5.58 -19.38
C ARG A 778 20.18 -6.00 -18.65
N LEU A 779 20.33 -6.96 -17.75
CA LEU A 779 19.24 -7.54 -16.96
C LEU A 779 18.00 -8.01 -17.77
N PRO A 780 18.14 -8.65 -18.96
CA PRO A 780 17.00 -9.23 -19.66
C PRO A 780 16.36 -10.32 -18.80
N GLY A 781 15.03 -10.37 -18.78
CA GLY A 781 14.28 -11.37 -18.02
C GLY A 781 12.82 -11.42 -18.42
N SER A 782 12.19 -12.55 -18.12
CA SER A 782 10.80 -12.83 -18.42
C SER A 782 10.13 -13.59 -17.28
N TYR A 783 8.81 -13.45 -17.14
CA TYR A 783 7.99 -14.30 -16.29
C TYR A 783 6.53 -14.31 -16.72
N ALA A 784 5.81 -15.34 -16.28
CA ALA A 784 4.42 -15.59 -16.64
C ALA A 784 3.51 -15.49 -15.40
N VAL A 785 2.36 -14.82 -15.57
CA VAL A 785 1.28 -14.75 -14.59
C VAL A 785 0.11 -15.55 -15.15
N LYS A 786 -0.46 -16.44 -14.35
CA LYS A 786 -1.64 -17.24 -14.71
C LYS A 786 -2.85 -16.64 -14.02
N THR A 787 -3.96 -16.43 -14.73
CA THR A 787 -5.21 -15.92 -14.15
C THR A 787 -6.42 -16.83 -14.39
N GLY A 788 -6.33 -17.79 -15.33
CA GLY A 788 -7.41 -18.76 -15.61
C GLY A 788 -7.81 -19.59 -14.39
N LEU A 789 -9.12 -19.80 -14.18
CA LEU A 789 -9.71 -20.55 -13.06
C LEU A 789 -9.10 -20.19 -11.69
N GLY A 790 -9.07 -18.89 -11.37
CA GLY A 790 -8.51 -18.37 -10.12
C GLY A 790 -7.00 -18.56 -10.01
N GLY A 791 -6.27 -18.35 -11.12
CA GLY A 791 -4.81 -18.48 -11.19
C GLY A 791 -4.26 -19.90 -11.28
N ARG A 792 -5.13 -20.92 -11.32
CA ARG A 792 -4.74 -22.34 -11.42
C ARG A 792 -4.35 -22.76 -12.84
N TYR A 793 -4.91 -22.10 -13.86
CA TYR A 793 -4.73 -22.44 -15.28
C TYR A 793 -4.12 -21.29 -16.08
N GLY A 794 -3.29 -21.63 -17.08
CA GLY A 794 -2.52 -20.66 -17.87
C GLY A 794 -3.12 -20.26 -19.22
N ASN A 795 -4.37 -20.63 -19.51
CA ASN A 795 -5.04 -20.26 -20.76
C ASN A 795 -5.37 -18.75 -20.84
N LYS A 796 -5.58 -18.11 -19.68
CA LYS A 796 -5.62 -16.65 -19.51
C LYS A 796 -4.51 -16.21 -18.53
N GLY A 797 -4.01 -14.99 -18.69
CA GLY A 797 -2.91 -14.45 -17.90
C GLY A 797 -2.08 -13.41 -18.66
N ALA A 798 -0.80 -13.31 -18.31
CA ALA A 798 0.14 -12.45 -19.01
C ALA A 798 1.56 -13.02 -19.08
N LEU A 799 2.31 -12.57 -20.08
CA LEU A 799 3.75 -12.68 -20.17
C LEU A 799 4.37 -11.31 -19.96
N LEU A 800 5.22 -11.17 -18.96
CA LEU A 800 6.00 -9.98 -18.70
C LEU A 800 7.43 -10.22 -19.17
N THR A 801 7.95 -9.32 -20.00
CA THR A 801 9.30 -9.38 -20.55
C THR A 801 9.95 -8.02 -20.34
N ARG A 802 11.20 -8.00 -19.86
CA ARG A 802 11.85 -6.75 -19.45
C ARG A 802 13.34 -6.79 -19.68
N PHE A 803 13.92 -5.61 -19.83
CA PHE A 803 15.36 -5.38 -19.85
C PHE A 803 15.66 -3.92 -19.49
N VAL A 804 16.92 -3.63 -19.23
CA VAL A 804 17.42 -2.25 -19.14
C VAL A 804 18.24 -1.98 -20.41
N LEU A 805 18.00 -0.84 -21.05
CA LEU A 805 18.86 -0.29 -22.09
C LEU A 805 19.54 0.96 -21.53
N ASP A 806 20.87 1.01 -21.59
CA ASP A 806 21.71 1.97 -20.87
C ASP A 806 21.36 1.98 -19.38
N ASP A 807 20.61 2.99 -18.92
CA ASP A 807 20.11 3.12 -17.57
C ASP A 807 18.59 3.35 -17.49
N THR A 808 17.82 3.07 -18.56
CA THR A 808 16.34 3.08 -18.54
C THR A 808 15.76 1.67 -18.55
N SER A 809 14.90 1.38 -17.57
CA SER A 809 14.20 0.09 -17.44
C SER A 809 12.91 0.06 -18.27
N LEU A 810 12.79 -1.00 -19.10
CA LEU A 810 11.70 -1.23 -20.04
C LEU A 810 10.97 -2.53 -19.68
N CYS A 811 9.65 -2.49 -19.59
CA CYS A 811 8.79 -3.66 -19.40
C CYS A 811 7.72 -3.74 -20.50
N PHE A 812 7.58 -4.91 -21.12
CA PHE A 812 6.59 -5.24 -22.14
C PHE A 812 5.71 -6.37 -21.62
N ILE A 813 4.40 -6.16 -21.60
CA ILE A 813 3.40 -7.05 -21.04
C ILE A 813 2.50 -7.51 -22.18
N ASN A 814 2.46 -8.82 -22.46
CA ASN A 814 1.48 -9.45 -23.35
C ASN A 814 0.37 -10.05 -22.49
N CYS A 815 -0.87 -9.56 -22.62
CA CYS A 815 -2.03 -10.01 -21.85
C CYS A 815 -3.02 -10.84 -22.68
N HIS A 816 -3.70 -11.76 -21.99
CA HIS A 816 -4.93 -12.38 -22.46
C HIS A 816 -5.89 -12.54 -21.27
N LEU A 817 -6.85 -11.61 -21.14
CA LEU A 817 -7.72 -11.49 -19.96
C LEU A 817 -9.01 -12.31 -20.09
N ALA A 818 -9.76 -12.43 -18.99
CA ALA A 818 -11.05 -13.13 -18.96
C ALA A 818 -12.06 -12.61 -20.01
N ALA A 819 -12.55 -13.54 -20.83
CA ALA A 819 -13.55 -13.29 -21.86
C ALA A 819 -14.97 -13.14 -21.30
N GLY A 820 -15.92 -12.73 -22.15
CA GLY A 820 -17.34 -12.66 -21.84
C GLY A 820 -17.85 -11.23 -21.57
N GLN A 821 -19.06 -10.93 -22.05
CA GLN A 821 -19.64 -9.57 -22.07
C GLN A 821 -19.73 -8.94 -20.67
N ARG A 822 -20.18 -9.72 -19.67
CA ARG A 822 -20.44 -9.25 -18.30
C ARG A 822 -19.22 -9.34 -17.36
N ASN A 823 -18.10 -9.91 -17.81
CA ASN A 823 -16.96 -10.27 -16.96
C ASN A 823 -15.96 -9.14 -16.70
N VAL A 824 -16.41 -7.87 -16.69
CA VAL A 824 -15.59 -6.67 -16.43
C VAL A 824 -14.82 -6.79 -15.12
N ARG A 825 -15.52 -7.15 -14.03
CA ARG A 825 -14.92 -7.36 -12.71
C ARG A 825 -13.79 -8.40 -12.73
N ARG A 826 -13.93 -9.50 -13.49
CA ARG A 826 -12.88 -10.52 -13.59
C ARG A 826 -11.66 -9.99 -14.36
N ARG A 827 -11.86 -9.22 -15.44
CA ARG A 827 -10.76 -8.54 -16.16
C ARG A 827 -10.03 -7.54 -15.26
N ASN A 828 -10.75 -6.78 -14.44
CA ASN A 828 -10.16 -5.87 -13.46
C ASN A 828 -9.30 -6.60 -12.42
N LEU A 829 -9.75 -7.76 -11.94
CA LEU A 829 -8.98 -8.61 -11.03
C LEU A 829 -7.76 -9.22 -11.72
N ASP A 830 -7.90 -9.74 -12.94
CA ASP A 830 -6.77 -10.25 -13.73
C ASP A 830 -5.69 -9.16 -13.92
N VAL A 831 -6.09 -7.91 -14.22
CA VAL A 831 -5.20 -6.74 -14.30
C VAL A 831 -4.48 -6.49 -12.98
N ALA A 832 -5.19 -6.55 -11.85
CA ALA A 832 -4.60 -6.36 -10.54
C ALA A 832 -3.57 -7.47 -10.23
N ASP A 833 -3.93 -8.74 -10.45
CA ASP A 833 -3.04 -9.89 -10.28
C ASP A 833 -1.76 -9.74 -11.13
N ILE A 834 -1.89 -9.32 -12.39
CA ILE A 834 -0.77 -9.10 -13.31
C ILE A 834 0.15 -7.97 -12.82
N LEU A 835 -0.40 -6.79 -12.53
CA LEU A 835 0.41 -5.62 -12.12
C LEU A 835 1.00 -5.75 -10.71
N GLN A 836 0.39 -6.56 -9.84
CA GLN A 836 0.86 -6.83 -8.48
C GLN A 836 1.79 -8.06 -8.38
N SER A 837 1.92 -8.84 -9.45
CA SER A 837 2.84 -9.98 -9.49
C SER A 837 4.31 -9.54 -9.39
N SER A 838 5.06 -10.19 -8.49
CA SER A 838 6.50 -10.00 -8.31
C SER A 838 7.25 -11.29 -8.63
N ASN A 839 8.36 -11.19 -9.36
CA ASN A 839 9.32 -12.27 -9.53
C ASN A 839 10.64 -11.97 -8.80
N GLN A 840 10.77 -12.56 -7.60
CA GLN A 840 11.95 -12.40 -6.75
C GLN A 840 13.26 -12.83 -7.41
N THR A 841 13.26 -13.72 -8.43
CA THR A 841 14.50 -14.14 -9.09
C THR A 841 15.06 -13.12 -10.08
N LEU A 842 14.31 -12.06 -10.39
CA LEU A 842 14.75 -10.97 -11.27
C LEU A 842 15.22 -9.73 -10.49
N THR A 843 15.17 -9.76 -9.15
CA THR A 843 15.57 -8.66 -8.26
C THR A 843 17.00 -8.17 -8.51
N SER A 844 17.18 -6.85 -8.55
CA SER A 844 18.48 -6.22 -8.78
C SER A 844 18.52 -4.80 -8.21
N ASN A 845 19.58 -4.46 -7.48
CA ASN A 845 19.80 -3.15 -6.86
C ASN A 845 20.34 -2.12 -7.88
N ASP A 846 19.62 -1.91 -8.98
CA ASP A 846 20.10 -1.14 -10.11
C ASP A 846 19.42 0.23 -10.24
N LEU A 847 20.20 1.27 -10.57
CA LEU A 847 19.74 2.66 -10.68
C LEU A 847 18.73 2.90 -11.82
N ALA A 848 18.58 1.94 -12.74
CA ALA A 848 17.58 2.01 -13.79
C ALA A 848 16.14 1.74 -13.32
N PHE A 849 15.93 1.14 -12.14
CA PHE A 849 14.60 0.88 -11.60
C PHE A 849 14.07 2.07 -10.81
N ALA A 850 12.78 2.36 -10.97
CA ALA A 850 12.16 3.59 -10.48
C ALA A 850 12.26 3.70 -8.95
N LEU A 851 12.73 4.85 -8.45
CA LEU A 851 12.89 5.16 -7.02
C LEU A 851 13.76 4.15 -6.23
N GLY A 852 14.64 3.42 -6.92
CA GLY A 852 15.47 2.38 -6.30
C GLY A 852 14.67 1.15 -5.84
N SER A 853 13.61 0.82 -6.58
CA SER A 853 12.96 -0.50 -6.56
C SER A 853 13.90 -1.58 -7.10
N ASP A 854 13.54 -2.85 -6.93
CA ASP A 854 14.38 -4.00 -7.32
C ASP A 854 14.07 -4.58 -8.71
N GLY A 855 13.09 -4.01 -9.43
CA GLY A 855 12.69 -4.47 -10.75
C GLY A 855 11.99 -5.82 -10.77
N SER A 856 11.49 -6.31 -9.64
CA SER A 856 10.78 -7.59 -9.56
C SER A 856 9.34 -7.53 -10.08
N MET A 857 8.74 -6.33 -10.15
CA MET A 857 7.37 -6.09 -10.60
C MET A 857 7.32 -5.24 -11.87
N ALA A 858 6.20 -5.30 -12.60
CA ALA A 858 5.94 -4.44 -13.75
C ALA A 858 6.15 -2.95 -13.42
N MET A 859 5.52 -2.47 -12.34
CA MET A 859 5.41 -1.05 -12.02
C MET A 859 6.69 -0.39 -11.48
N ASP A 860 7.73 -1.20 -11.22
CA ASP A 860 9.09 -0.79 -10.86
C ASP A 860 9.89 -0.24 -12.05
N HIS A 861 9.43 -0.53 -13.29
CA HIS A 861 10.10 -0.08 -14.50
C HIS A 861 9.71 1.36 -14.85
N GLU A 862 10.65 2.12 -15.42
CA GLU A 862 10.42 3.51 -15.83
C GLU A 862 9.41 3.62 -16.96
N ILE A 863 9.43 2.68 -17.91
CA ILE A 863 8.54 2.60 -19.05
C ILE A 863 7.88 1.21 -19.09
N CYS A 864 6.55 1.18 -19.16
CA CYS A 864 5.76 -0.05 -19.29
C CYS A 864 4.87 0.05 -20.54
N LEU A 865 4.89 -1.00 -21.37
CA LEU A 865 4.08 -1.14 -22.58
C LEU A 865 3.23 -2.40 -22.44
N LEU A 866 1.91 -2.24 -22.35
CA LEU A 866 0.96 -3.34 -22.18
C LEU A 866 0.17 -3.53 -23.47
N ALA A 867 0.23 -4.71 -24.03
CA ALA A 867 -0.45 -5.07 -25.27
C ALA A 867 -1.18 -6.41 -25.09
N GLY A 868 -2.30 -6.63 -25.76
CA GLY A 868 -2.96 -7.93 -25.69
C GLY A 868 -4.42 -7.94 -26.10
N ASP A 869 -5.01 -9.13 -26.02
CA ASP A 869 -6.46 -9.28 -25.94
C ASP A 869 -6.90 -9.02 -24.50
N LEU A 870 -7.35 -7.79 -24.25
CA LEU A 870 -7.86 -7.35 -22.96
C LEU A 870 -9.33 -7.73 -22.77
N ASN A 871 -10.00 -8.24 -23.80
CA ASN A 871 -11.37 -8.77 -23.77
C ASN A 871 -12.47 -7.82 -23.24
N TYR A 872 -12.20 -6.52 -23.05
CA TYR A 872 -13.21 -5.51 -22.76
C TYR A 872 -14.12 -5.30 -23.99
N ARG A 873 -15.41 -5.08 -23.73
CA ARG A 873 -16.46 -5.06 -24.76
C ARG A 873 -17.11 -3.68 -24.85
N LEU A 874 -17.93 -3.47 -25.88
CA LEU A 874 -18.82 -2.31 -25.95
C LEU A 874 -20.11 -2.60 -25.19
N ASP A 875 -20.55 -1.65 -24.37
CA ASP A 875 -21.83 -1.72 -23.65
C ASP A 875 -22.97 -1.15 -24.52
N LEU A 876 -23.18 -1.79 -25.67
CA LEU A 876 -24.15 -1.41 -26.69
C LEU A 876 -24.90 -2.65 -27.21
N SER A 877 -26.07 -2.45 -27.81
CA SER A 877 -26.70 -3.48 -28.64
C SER A 877 -25.89 -3.70 -29.93
N ARG A 878 -26.02 -4.88 -30.54
CA ARG A 878 -25.35 -5.19 -31.80
C ARG A 878 -25.75 -4.20 -32.89
N ASP A 879 -27.05 -3.93 -33.06
CA ASP A 879 -27.56 -3.07 -34.13
C ASP A 879 -27.06 -1.63 -34.00
N THR A 880 -27.00 -1.09 -32.77
CA THR A 880 -26.41 0.23 -32.52
C THR A 880 -24.90 0.24 -32.79
N ALA A 881 -24.17 -0.80 -32.38
CA ALA A 881 -22.75 -0.91 -32.69
C ALA A 881 -22.50 -0.97 -34.21
N MET A 882 -23.22 -1.81 -34.95
CA MET A 882 -23.13 -1.91 -36.42
C MET A 882 -23.45 -0.59 -37.11
N THR A 883 -24.54 0.08 -36.71
CA THR A 883 -24.93 1.41 -37.25
C THR A 883 -23.81 2.45 -37.06
N LEU A 884 -23.18 2.48 -35.89
CA LEU A 884 -22.08 3.41 -35.60
C LEU A 884 -20.79 3.04 -36.36
N ILE A 885 -20.53 1.75 -36.61
CA ILE A 885 -19.41 1.29 -37.45
C ILE A 885 -19.61 1.73 -38.90
N GLU A 886 -20.79 1.52 -39.48
CA GLU A 886 -21.15 1.94 -40.84
C GLU A 886 -21.03 3.46 -41.04
N GLN A 887 -21.38 4.23 -39.99
CA GLN A 887 -21.24 5.69 -39.97
C GLN A 887 -19.81 6.18 -39.66
N ASN A 888 -18.84 5.27 -39.46
CA ASN A 888 -17.47 5.57 -39.00
C ASN A 888 -17.39 6.38 -37.68
N ARG A 889 -18.41 6.25 -36.82
CA ARG A 889 -18.55 6.99 -35.55
C ARG A 889 -17.79 6.31 -34.41
N PHE A 890 -16.50 6.08 -34.62
CA PHE A 890 -15.65 5.31 -33.70
C PHE A 890 -15.52 5.96 -32.31
N SER A 891 -15.61 7.29 -32.22
CA SER A 891 -15.65 8.03 -30.95
C SER A 891 -16.84 7.65 -30.07
N ASP A 892 -18.00 7.41 -30.67
CA ASP A 892 -19.23 7.07 -29.96
C ASP A 892 -19.24 5.61 -29.51
N LEU A 893 -18.66 4.70 -30.32
CA LEU A 893 -18.35 3.34 -29.88
C LEU A 893 -17.40 3.36 -28.66
N PHE A 894 -16.32 4.13 -28.74
CA PHE A 894 -15.30 4.24 -27.70
C PHE A 894 -15.84 4.89 -26.40
N ALA A 895 -16.85 5.76 -26.50
CA ALA A 895 -17.53 6.32 -25.33
C ALA A 895 -18.25 5.25 -24.48
N ALA A 896 -18.67 4.14 -25.11
CA ALA A 896 -19.31 2.98 -24.49
C ALA A 896 -18.37 1.77 -24.30
N ASP A 897 -17.05 1.95 -24.49
CA ASP A 897 -16.04 0.91 -24.25
C ASP A 897 -15.85 0.65 -22.75
N GLN A 898 -15.97 -0.61 -22.32
CA GLN A 898 -15.88 -0.98 -20.90
C GLN A 898 -14.54 -0.61 -20.26
N LEU A 899 -13.42 -0.68 -20.99
CA LEU A 899 -12.11 -0.29 -20.45
C LEU A 899 -12.06 1.22 -20.19
N GLN A 900 -12.55 2.03 -21.13
CA GLN A 900 -12.64 3.49 -20.97
C GLN A 900 -13.69 3.93 -19.94
N LEU A 901 -14.73 3.12 -19.71
CA LEU A 901 -15.65 3.33 -18.59
C LEU A 901 -14.92 3.11 -17.26
N GLU A 902 -14.27 1.97 -17.06
CA GLU A 902 -13.48 1.69 -15.84
C GLU A 902 -12.40 2.74 -15.58
N ILE A 903 -11.58 3.12 -16.58
CA ILE A 903 -10.55 4.17 -16.43
C ILE A 903 -11.14 5.48 -15.91
N ARG A 904 -12.37 5.84 -16.33
CA ARG A 904 -13.05 7.08 -15.88
C ARG A 904 -13.70 6.91 -14.51
N SER A 905 -14.59 5.92 -14.35
CA SER A 905 -15.50 5.77 -13.21
C SER A 905 -14.89 5.06 -12.00
N ASN A 906 -13.83 4.27 -12.18
CA ASN A 906 -13.17 3.51 -11.12
C ASN A 906 -11.85 4.22 -10.73
N PRO A 907 -11.77 4.93 -9.58
CA PRO A 907 -10.55 5.62 -9.14
C PRO A 907 -9.39 4.66 -8.85
N GLN A 908 -9.74 3.40 -8.60
CA GLN A 908 -8.90 2.34 -8.08
C GLN A 908 -8.43 1.35 -9.16
N PHE A 909 -8.89 1.54 -10.40
CA PHE A 909 -8.55 0.65 -11.51
C PHE A 909 -7.07 0.73 -11.91
N GLY A 910 -6.36 -0.41 -11.91
CA GLY A 910 -4.91 -0.46 -12.08
C GLY A 910 -4.36 0.09 -13.40
N LEU A 911 -5.17 0.17 -14.47
CA LEU A 911 -4.75 0.79 -15.75
C LEU A 911 -5.06 2.30 -15.83
N ARG A 912 -5.61 2.94 -14.79
CA ARG A 912 -5.89 4.40 -14.77
C ARG A 912 -4.64 5.26 -14.99
N HIS A 913 -3.45 4.70 -14.73
CA HIS A 913 -2.14 5.34 -14.91
C HIS A 913 -1.41 4.92 -16.19
N PHE A 914 -2.10 4.16 -17.05
CA PHE A 914 -1.68 3.90 -18.41
C PHE A 914 -2.47 4.81 -19.36
N LEU A 915 -1.78 5.27 -20.41
CA LEU A 915 -2.34 6.04 -21.50
C LEU A 915 -2.63 5.10 -22.67
N GLU A 916 -3.67 5.42 -23.43
CA GLU A 916 -3.99 4.80 -24.71
C GLU A 916 -4.02 5.91 -25.77
N ALA A 917 -3.49 5.64 -26.98
CA ALA A 917 -3.62 6.59 -28.08
C ALA A 917 -5.06 6.59 -28.63
N PRO A 918 -5.57 7.69 -29.19
CA PRO A 918 -6.92 7.73 -29.75
C PRO A 918 -7.19 6.60 -30.73
N ILE A 919 -8.27 5.85 -30.53
CA ILE A 919 -8.72 4.83 -31.47
C ILE A 919 -9.46 5.51 -32.62
N CYS A 920 -8.91 5.38 -33.83
CA CYS A 920 -9.47 5.92 -35.07
C CYS A 920 -9.73 4.83 -36.11
N PHE A 921 -9.97 3.60 -35.65
CA PHE A 921 -10.25 2.41 -36.47
C PHE A 921 -11.49 1.68 -35.92
N ALA A 922 -12.15 0.88 -36.75
CA ALA A 922 -13.32 0.10 -36.33
C ALA A 922 -12.94 -1.09 -35.42
N PRO A 923 -13.88 -1.68 -34.65
CA PRO A 923 -13.64 -2.79 -33.73
C PRO A 923 -12.83 -3.96 -34.30
N THR A 924 -12.11 -4.66 -33.43
CA THR A 924 -11.14 -5.71 -33.80
C THR A 924 -11.69 -7.12 -33.68
N TYR A 925 -12.82 -7.29 -32.98
CA TYR A 925 -13.51 -8.54 -32.71
C TYR A 925 -15.03 -8.33 -32.90
N LYS A 926 -15.87 -9.32 -33.20
CA LYS A 926 -15.57 -10.68 -33.69
C LYS A 926 -15.89 -10.74 -35.18
N PHE A 927 -15.03 -11.33 -35.98
CA PHE A 927 -15.21 -11.51 -37.41
C PHE A 927 -15.51 -12.97 -37.77
N ASN A 928 -16.16 -13.18 -38.91
CA ASN A 928 -16.14 -14.48 -39.57
C ASN A 928 -14.72 -14.72 -40.12
N ARG A 929 -14.14 -15.90 -39.87
CA ARG A 929 -12.81 -16.24 -40.43
C ARG A 929 -12.85 -16.18 -41.96
N LEU A 930 -11.73 -15.75 -42.54
CA LEU A 930 -11.50 -15.56 -43.98
C LEU A 930 -12.36 -14.47 -44.66
N THR A 931 -13.23 -13.76 -43.94
CA THR A 931 -14.00 -12.62 -44.47
C THR A 931 -13.77 -11.35 -43.65
N ASN A 932 -14.33 -10.22 -44.10
CA ASN A 932 -14.35 -8.95 -43.38
C ASN A 932 -15.70 -8.64 -42.72
N ASP A 933 -16.58 -9.63 -42.62
CA ASP A 933 -17.90 -9.51 -42.01
C ASP A 933 -17.82 -9.80 -40.51
N TYR A 934 -18.54 -9.02 -39.71
CA TYR A 934 -18.67 -9.29 -38.28
C TYR A 934 -19.54 -10.53 -38.02
N ASP A 935 -19.18 -11.28 -36.98
CA ASP A 935 -19.74 -12.57 -36.55
C ASP A 935 -21.22 -12.75 -36.92
N SER A 936 -21.52 -13.64 -37.86
CA SER A 936 -22.87 -13.97 -38.30
C SER A 936 -23.35 -15.33 -37.79
N SER A 937 -22.70 -15.89 -36.76
CA SER A 937 -23.18 -17.08 -36.06
C SER A 937 -24.40 -16.79 -35.19
N ASP A 938 -25.07 -17.83 -34.70
CA ASP A 938 -26.23 -17.71 -33.79
C ASP A 938 -25.87 -16.98 -32.47
N LYS A 939 -24.59 -16.95 -32.09
CA LYS A 939 -24.10 -16.18 -30.92
C LYS A 939 -24.03 -14.67 -31.18
N ALA A 940 -24.06 -14.25 -32.45
CA ALA A 940 -24.15 -12.87 -32.95
C ALA A 940 -23.42 -11.82 -32.07
N ARG A 941 -22.14 -12.07 -31.74
CA ARG A 941 -21.40 -11.28 -30.73
C ARG A 941 -21.36 -9.80 -31.13
N VAL A 942 -21.54 -8.90 -30.17
CA VAL A 942 -21.40 -7.45 -30.39
C VAL A 942 -19.94 -7.15 -30.73
N PRO A 943 -19.64 -6.34 -31.77
CA PRO A 943 -18.28 -5.93 -32.07
C PRO A 943 -17.59 -5.21 -30.90
N ALA A 944 -16.29 -5.42 -30.70
CA ALA A 944 -15.52 -4.89 -29.57
C ALA A 944 -14.06 -4.54 -29.90
N TYR A 945 -13.50 -3.61 -29.11
CA TYR A 945 -12.07 -3.31 -29.06
C TYR A 945 -11.38 -4.20 -28.03
N CYS A 946 -11.32 -5.50 -28.32
CA CYS A 946 -10.65 -6.49 -27.47
C CYS A 946 -9.12 -6.30 -27.47
N ASP A 947 -8.55 -6.04 -28.65
CA ASP A 947 -7.10 -5.94 -28.89
C ASP A 947 -6.61 -4.50 -28.64
N ARG A 948 -5.74 -4.31 -27.65
CA ARG A 948 -5.35 -2.96 -27.16
C ARG A 948 -3.85 -2.85 -26.94
N ILE A 949 -3.33 -1.63 -27.04
CA ILE A 949 -1.95 -1.28 -26.66
C ILE A 949 -1.96 0.02 -25.82
N LEU A 950 -1.57 -0.12 -24.55
CA LEU A 950 -1.49 0.94 -23.56
C LEU A 950 -0.03 1.14 -23.10
N TYR A 951 0.27 2.33 -22.57
CA TYR A 951 1.62 2.71 -22.19
C TYR A 951 1.68 3.57 -20.93
N ARG A 952 2.72 3.40 -20.10
CA ARG A 952 2.99 4.21 -18.90
C ARG A 952 4.45 4.63 -18.89
N SER A 953 4.72 5.86 -18.48
CA SER A 953 6.03 6.29 -18.01
C SER A 953 5.96 6.82 -16.58
N ARG A 954 6.99 6.56 -15.76
CA ARG A 954 7.02 6.98 -14.35
C ARG A 954 7.16 8.49 -14.19
N THR A 955 8.03 9.11 -14.98
CA THR A 955 8.07 10.57 -15.18
C THR A 955 7.30 10.91 -16.45
N GLY A 956 6.61 12.06 -16.45
CA GLY A 956 5.89 12.52 -17.63
C GLY A 956 6.83 12.72 -18.82
N ASN A 957 6.31 12.50 -20.03
CA ASN A 957 7.02 12.75 -21.29
C ASN A 957 8.25 11.87 -21.58
N MET A 958 8.42 10.69 -20.96
CA MET A 958 9.43 9.71 -21.42
C MET A 958 8.94 8.89 -22.61
N VAL A 959 7.63 8.71 -22.80
CA VAL A 959 7.10 7.82 -23.85
C VAL A 959 5.93 8.50 -24.57
N GLN A 960 5.90 8.38 -25.89
CA GLN A 960 4.87 8.96 -26.75
C GLN A 960 4.48 7.95 -27.84
N CYS A 961 3.19 7.66 -27.99
CA CYS A 961 2.69 6.93 -29.15
C CYS A 961 2.68 7.84 -30.38
N THR A 962 3.31 7.39 -31.47
CA THR A 962 3.42 8.10 -32.75
C THR A 962 2.55 7.51 -33.85
N SER A 963 2.05 6.29 -33.67
CA SER A 963 1.08 5.65 -34.56
C SER A 963 0.32 4.55 -33.81
N TYR A 964 -0.98 4.40 -34.05
CA TYR A 964 -1.83 3.33 -33.52
C TYR A 964 -2.79 2.88 -34.63
N LYS A 965 -2.75 1.60 -35.02
CA LYS A 965 -3.39 1.10 -36.25
C LYS A 965 -3.94 -0.31 -36.08
N ARG A 966 -5.12 -0.58 -36.64
CA ARG A 966 -5.64 -1.92 -36.96
C ARG A 966 -5.14 -2.37 -38.34
N TRP A 967 -5.04 -3.67 -38.55
CA TRP A 967 -4.74 -4.30 -39.83
C TRP A 967 -5.84 -5.31 -40.20
N ASP A 968 -6.28 -5.32 -41.45
CA ASP A 968 -7.43 -6.10 -41.90
C ASP A 968 -7.06 -7.54 -42.31
N ALA A 969 -6.38 -8.26 -41.42
CA ALA A 969 -6.04 -9.67 -41.63
C ALA A 969 -7.24 -10.59 -41.33
N THR A 970 -7.51 -11.54 -42.21
CA THR A 970 -8.72 -12.40 -42.16
C THR A 970 -8.46 -13.82 -41.62
N VAL A 971 -7.22 -14.19 -41.27
CA VAL A 971 -6.88 -15.55 -40.76
C VAL A 971 -7.51 -15.90 -39.42
N SER A 972 -7.99 -14.90 -38.68
CA SER A 972 -8.51 -14.98 -37.32
C SER A 972 -9.86 -14.25 -37.26
N ASP A 973 -10.67 -14.56 -36.25
CA ASP A 973 -11.87 -13.79 -35.88
C ASP A 973 -11.52 -12.45 -35.19
N HIS A 974 -10.25 -12.22 -34.87
CA HIS A 974 -9.68 -10.94 -34.44
C HIS A 974 -8.94 -10.20 -35.58
N ARG A 975 -8.63 -8.92 -35.35
CA ARG A 975 -7.80 -8.08 -36.23
C ARG A 975 -6.53 -7.61 -35.52
N PRO A 976 -5.33 -7.80 -36.10
CA PRO A 976 -4.09 -7.36 -35.49
C PRO A 976 -4.05 -5.84 -35.28
N VAL A 977 -3.45 -5.43 -34.17
CA VAL A 977 -3.24 -4.01 -33.81
C VAL A 977 -1.76 -3.76 -33.61
N SER A 978 -1.27 -2.61 -34.08
CA SER A 978 0.12 -2.17 -33.89
C SER A 978 0.20 -0.73 -33.42
N ALA A 979 1.15 -0.44 -32.54
CA ALA A 979 1.52 0.90 -32.15
C ALA A 979 3.03 1.13 -32.34
N THR A 980 3.42 2.35 -32.69
CA THR A 980 4.83 2.78 -32.72
C THR A 980 5.05 3.86 -31.66
N PHE A 981 6.14 3.76 -30.91
CA PHE A 981 6.48 4.64 -29.79
C PHE A 981 7.80 5.36 -30.04
N SER A 982 7.90 6.59 -29.54
CA SER A 982 9.17 7.28 -29.29
C SER A 982 9.40 7.31 -27.78
N MET A 983 10.58 6.91 -27.33
CA MET A 983 10.89 6.64 -25.92
C MET A 983 12.22 7.29 -25.54
N ARG A 984 12.28 8.01 -24.41
CA ARG A 984 13.51 8.62 -23.90
C ARG A 984 14.26 7.61 -23.05
N VAL A 985 15.48 7.29 -23.45
CA VAL A 985 16.41 6.37 -22.76
C VAL A 985 17.55 7.18 -22.19
N LYS A 986 17.78 7.06 -20.87
CA LYS A 986 18.81 7.81 -20.14
C LYS A 986 20.11 7.03 -20.02
N SER A 987 21.23 7.75 -19.97
CA SER A 987 22.55 7.23 -19.62
C SER A 987 23.14 8.08 -18.49
N ILE A 988 23.56 7.43 -17.40
CA ILE A 988 23.96 8.08 -16.14
C ILE A 988 25.48 8.26 -16.06
N ASP A 989 25.94 9.51 -15.87
CA ASP A 989 27.27 9.78 -15.33
C ASP A 989 27.26 9.43 -13.82
N ARG A 990 28.00 8.38 -13.46
CA ARG A 990 28.06 7.87 -12.08
C ARG A 990 28.76 8.83 -11.11
N ASN A 991 29.67 9.68 -11.59
CA ASN A 991 30.37 10.66 -10.75
C ASN A 991 29.43 11.85 -10.46
N ALA A 992 28.76 12.37 -11.49
CA ALA A 992 27.75 13.41 -11.32
C ALA A 992 26.57 12.92 -10.46
N TRP A 993 26.10 11.69 -10.69
CA TRP A 993 25.07 11.05 -9.87
C TRP A 993 25.47 10.95 -8.41
N LYS A 994 26.72 10.54 -8.12
CA LYS A 994 27.22 10.46 -6.74
C LYS A 994 27.24 11.84 -6.07
N LEU A 995 27.68 12.89 -6.78
CA LEU A 995 27.68 14.25 -6.24
C LEU A 995 26.25 14.73 -5.91
N VAL A 996 25.28 14.44 -6.78
CA VAL A 996 23.87 14.75 -6.53
C VAL A 996 23.31 13.93 -5.37
N ALA A 997 23.64 12.64 -5.27
CA ALA A 997 23.23 11.78 -4.16
C ALA A 997 23.81 12.23 -2.80
N ASP A 998 25.11 12.55 -2.74
CA ASP A 998 25.76 13.05 -1.53
C ASP A 998 25.15 14.40 -1.08
N ARG A 999 24.77 15.27 -2.03
CA ARG A 999 24.02 16.51 -1.77
C ARG A 999 22.59 16.23 -1.26
N SER A 1000 21.86 15.31 -1.89
CA SER A 1000 20.51 14.93 -1.45
C SER A 1000 20.50 14.31 -0.05
N VAL A 1001 21.58 13.63 0.37
CA VAL A 1001 21.74 13.19 1.77
C VAL A 1001 21.83 14.38 2.73
N ALA A 1002 22.57 15.44 2.38
CA ALA A 1002 22.66 16.64 3.21
C ALA A 1002 21.32 17.41 3.29
N GLU A 1003 20.60 17.50 2.16
CA GLU A 1003 19.25 18.08 2.10
C GLU A 1003 18.24 17.24 2.93
N PHE A 1004 18.34 15.91 2.87
CA PHE A 1004 17.55 15.01 3.72
C PHE A 1004 17.81 15.23 5.21
N LEU A 1005 19.05 15.43 5.65
CA LEU A 1005 19.37 15.69 7.06
C LEU A 1005 18.70 16.99 7.57
N HIS A 1006 18.57 18.01 6.71
CA HIS A 1006 17.82 19.23 7.03
C HIS A 1006 16.31 18.94 7.15
N TYR A 1007 15.74 18.22 6.18
CA TYR A 1007 14.32 17.80 6.22
C TYR A 1007 14.00 16.94 7.46
N ARG A 1008 14.87 15.98 7.80
CA ARG A 1008 14.77 15.17 9.03
C ARG A 1008 14.77 16.07 10.27
N ALA A 1009 15.67 17.06 10.35
CA ALA A 1009 15.72 17.97 11.50
C ALA A 1009 14.45 18.82 11.64
N GLN A 1010 13.81 19.23 10.54
CA GLN A 1010 12.50 19.90 10.56
C GLN A 1010 11.41 18.95 11.04
N LEU A 1011 11.35 17.74 10.49
CA LEU A 1011 10.34 16.73 10.83
C LEU A 1011 10.38 16.35 12.32
N LEU A 1012 11.58 16.09 12.86
CA LEU A 1012 11.77 15.79 14.29
C LEU A 1012 11.42 16.97 15.19
N ARG A 1013 11.66 18.22 14.75
CA ARG A 1013 11.25 19.42 15.47
C ARG A 1013 9.73 19.51 15.58
N THR A 1014 9.01 19.40 14.46
CA THR A 1014 7.54 19.46 14.47
C THR A 1014 6.93 18.35 15.33
N THR A 1015 7.47 17.13 15.29
CA THR A 1015 6.99 16.07 16.19
C THR A 1015 7.32 16.37 17.66
N SER A 1016 8.53 16.86 17.98
CA SER A 1016 8.87 17.23 19.36
C SER A 1016 8.04 18.40 19.89
N GLU A 1017 7.68 19.38 19.05
CA GLU A 1017 6.81 20.50 19.43
C GLU A 1017 5.39 20.00 19.74
N TYR A 1018 4.84 19.11 18.91
CA TYR A 1018 3.54 18.48 19.16
C TYR A 1018 3.49 17.73 20.49
N PHE A 1019 4.45 16.83 20.76
CA PHE A 1019 4.51 16.08 22.02
C PHE A 1019 4.95 16.93 23.23
N HIS A 1020 5.42 18.16 23.03
CA HIS A 1020 5.65 19.12 24.13
C HIS A 1020 4.41 19.97 24.45
N CYS A 1021 3.49 20.13 23.49
CA CYS A 1021 2.20 20.80 23.68
C CYS A 1021 1.13 19.90 24.34
N ILE A 1022 1.34 18.58 24.36
CA ILE A 1022 0.50 17.57 25.04
C ILE A 1022 1.02 17.32 26.47
#